data_AF-A0A6J3BSG3-F1
#
_entry.id   AF-A0A6J3BSG3-F1
#
_cell.length_a   1.000
_cell.length_b   1.000
_cell.length_c   1.000
_cell.angle_alpha   90.00
_cell.angle_beta   90.00
_cell.angle_gamma   90.00
#
_symmetry.space_group_name_H-M   'P 1'
#
loop_
_entity.id
_entity.type
_entity.pdbx_description
1 polymer ?
#
loop_
_entity_poly.entity_id
_entity_poly.type
_entity_poly.pdbx_seq_one_letter_code
_entity_poly.pdbx_strand_id
1 'polypeptide(L)'
;MRKSVENPGLLECNIDVNILELCKEAAHWENLGMDLPLHAFQVYMKSKTVFYVYESVLAVVKGYNKILDSLSDEERLLFKPLTAACEKKVQPGITKLTWTSTMSDSYIADCVTQIGELQDFLTTYKNCNVNLVKIMEKICDTPLIEFDIYNIFEINVLRENIRTMEIEAADKILDMYKEIITYLVIVYEGFETYITQMAEHWVKYIRRFDRLLEDALRLAIKATMQNMYKCVHGDGTMAPSPLIKMNLYLSDKTIIFVPTPHEIRDTFNTILEEIVHITSTIPRLYEKFALPSAGLKRFYEAIQIDPDCNKLQSLIDAEIEFNINLVNDHIRMWDPYSHIWKVNKNEFLEQYRKEKHIAADFDALIINYSNLANTVQIQETINQINFITLNSSKLKKSIIAHCLQWQVKLGELLRKITEEDIDNVYYYVEKNSEEAMKMPADLKELATAISTYERLVSDVSRFEKTFPPISDQMITLAKFEVELNSDMVTRHENIPIIWAEYLTVLEEAKKALEMNKDKFKTELLEQAEVFKEAAKEFCEDFYRTAPCSSDISGKDAMSQLKAFRQQLNALRAQEQQIRDGLAVFNLTTPVNLDLQKMEKELEKLEEVWGLVFQWEESWEKYKTQTFWEMETDEMEDNVMFLFRNFNRLSRQLKDKGWEIIDITRVKVDAFRRTLPLIGDLKNPCMRERHWHRIKTLMGVEFDQNSEDFKLELIMRLNFQAYAEDIAEISNAATMELNIENGLKTIREVWKNTTYEMQHHKGEMYRIKNVEDVMQFLEDHQVQLSSMKSTKYVEPFIKEVDYWEKSLGYIAECIEIALQVQRRYLYLESIFSGEDIRKQLPSEVQIFDNLTADWTEITSNMNAGKNAIEACLYKPAPYVFNKLNKMVDNLDGILRALEKYLETKRQLFPRFYFISNDDLLEILGNSKKPQLIQVHLKKLFDNVNKIRIDKNALGLPVAKAMISEDGECIEWRHNLVLDGPAEVWLLGLEHTMRVVLREQMILTRAALRKCRYQREQWINDWPGQLGITCSKIQWTSDCTRTLCRCEIMKEKKPMKKLRKKQNQILSTLQMMSRKEITKILRCKVNALCVIEIHSRDTVDRMYKMGDSAQHHNGGATIIFTGNEKSGSCNRVSLVCDENEPPTDGGERGDCCTPADEWFLRAAPCWALRARRGPIHTAIAN
;
A
#
# COMPACT_ATOMS: atom_id res chain seq x y z
N MET A 1 -58.11 -46.71 14.30
CA MET A 1 -57.84 -45.31 14.71
C MET A 1 -59.14 -44.51 14.59
N ARG A 2 -59.26 -43.35 15.23
CA ARG A 2 -60.35 -42.38 14.98
C ARG A 2 -59.80 -40.96 14.97
N LYS A 3 -60.54 -40.01 14.39
CA LYS A 3 -60.24 -38.58 14.57
C LYS A 3 -60.61 -38.17 16.00
N SER A 4 -59.73 -37.41 16.64
CA SER A 4 -59.98 -36.89 17.98
C SER A 4 -61.19 -35.96 17.98
N VAL A 5 -62.08 -36.15 18.94
CA VAL A 5 -63.25 -35.28 19.15
C VAL A 5 -62.87 -34.07 20.00
N GLU A 6 -61.85 -34.21 20.85
CA GLU A 6 -61.36 -33.18 21.77
C GLU A 6 -60.36 -32.23 21.09
N ASN A 7 -59.53 -32.74 20.16
CA ASN A 7 -58.50 -31.97 19.46
C ASN A 7 -58.67 -32.06 17.92
N PRO A 8 -59.26 -31.03 17.27
CA PRO A 8 -59.52 -31.05 15.84
C PRO A 8 -58.23 -31.23 15.01
N GLY A 9 -58.19 -32.28 14.18
CA GLY A 9 -57.05 -32.57 13.29
C GLY A 9 -56.10 -33.66 13.81
N LEU A 10 -56.18 -34.04 15.09
CA LEU A 10 -55.37 -35.11 15.67
C LEU A 10 -56.03 -36.49 15.54
N LEU A 11 -55.22 -37.55 15.64
CA LEU A 11 -55.67 -38.93 15.67
C LEU A 11 -55.71 -39.49 17.10
N GLU A 12 -56.62 -40.44 17.34
CA GLU A 12 -56.75 -41.20 18.59
C GLU A 12 -56.79 -42.70 18.32
N CYS A 13 -56.25 -43.48 19.27
CA CYS A 13 -56.42 -44.93 19.27
C CYS A 13 -57.86 -45.30 19.68
N ASN A 14 -58.50 -46.18 18.91
CA ASN A 14 -59.90 -46.59 19.11
C ASN A 14 -60.01 -48.05 19.61
N ILE A 15 -58.93 -48.59 20.20
CA ILE A 15 -58.91 -49.92 20.81
C ILE A 15 -59.24 -49.75 22.30
N ASP A 16 -60.26 -50.44 22.78
CA ASP A 16 -60.65 -50.40 24.19
C ASP A 16 -59.58 -51.06 25.07
N VAL A 17 -59.10 -50.34 26.07
CA VAL A 17 -58.07 -50.79 27.03
C VAL A 17 -58.55 -52.03 27.79
N ASN A 18 -59.85 -52.18 28.00
CA ASN A 18 -60.45 -53.34 28.67
C ASN A 18 -60.19 -54.66 27.92
N ILE A 19 -59.96 -54.61 26.60
CA ILE A 19 -59.61 -55.80 25.79
C ILE A 19 -58.19 -56.28 26.13
N LEU A 20 -57.27 -55.36 26.41
CA LEU A 20 -55.89 -55.69 26.80
C LEU A 20 -55.85 -56.21 28.25
N GLU A 21 -56.70 -55.67 29.13
CA GLU A 21 -56.87 -56.16 30.49
C GLU A 21 -57.48 -57.57 30.50
N LEU A 22 -58.52 -57.82 29.70
CA LEU A 22 -59.12 -59.14 29.50
C LEU A 22 -58.09 -60.17 29.01
N CYS A 23 -57.20 -59.79 28.08
CA CYS A 23 -56.12 -60.65 27.61
C CYS A 23 -55.09 -60.98 28.70
N LYS A 24 -54.78 -60.03 29.61
CA LYS A 24 -53.89 -60.25 30.75
C LYS A 24 -54.54 -61.12 31.82
N GLU A 25 -55.80 -60.85 32.15
CA GLU A 25 -56.60 -61.64 33.08
C GLU A 25 -56.75 -63.08 32.58
N ALA A 26 -57.06 -63.27 31.29
CA ALA A 26 -57.13 -64.60 30.68
C ALA A 26 -55.80 -65.36 30.74
N ALA A 27 -54.66 -64.68 30.52
CA ALA A 27 -53.33 -65.26 30.70
C ALA A 27 -53.07 -65.70 32.14
N HIS A 28 -53.49 -64.90 33.12
CA HIS A 28 -53.36 -65.25 34.53
C HIS A 28 -54.24 -66.43 34.91
N TRP A 29 -55.46 -66.52 34.37
CA TRP A 29 -56.40 -67.61 34.65
C TRP A 29 -55.96 -68.94 34.01
N GLU A 30 -55.40 -68.90 32.79
CA GLU A 30 -54.77 -70.07 32.16
C GLU A 30 -53.57 -70.56 32.97
N ASN A 31 -52.71 -69.66 33.42
CA ASN A 31 -51.55 -70.00 34.28
C ASN A 31 -51.96 -70.58 35.65
N LEU A 32 -53.17 -70.26 36.13
CA LEU A 32 -53.74 -70.80 37.36
C LEU A 32 -54.52 -72.11 37.13
N GLY A 33 -54.64 -72.59 35.89
CA GLY A 33 -55.31 -73.83 35.53
C GLY A 33 -56.84 -73.81 35.61
N MET A 34 -57.46 -72.63 35.50
CA MET A 34 -58.93 -72.48 35.50
C MET A 34 -59.52 -72.41 34.09
N ASP A 35 -60.72 -72.95 33.91
CA ASP A 35 -61.43 -72.96 32.62
C ASP A 35 -61.89 -71.53 32.23
N LEU A 36 -61.49 -71.11 31.02
CA LEU A 36 -61.82 -69.80 30.47
C LEU A 36 -63.16 -69.83 29.70
N PRO A 37 -64.02 -68.80 29.85
CA PRO A 37 -65.20 -68.65 29.01
C PRO A 37 -64.85 -68.62 27.51
N LEU A 38 -65.64 -69.31 26.67
CA LEU A 38 -65.35 -69.52 25.25
C LEU A 38 -65.05 -68.22 24.47
N HIS A 39 -65.76 -67.14 24.81
CA HIS A 39 -65.57 -65.82 24.20
C HIS A 39 -64.27 -65.14 24.64
N ALA A 40 -63.85 -65.30 25.90
CA ALA A 40 -62.57 -64.79 26.40
C ALA A 40 -61.39 -65.57 25.81
N PHE A 41 -61.54 -66.89 25.66
CA PHE A 41 -60.52 -67.75 25.05
C PHE A 41 -60.25 -67.40 23.57
N GLN A 42 -61.28 -67.10 22.78
CA GLN A 42 -61.14 -66.69 21.37
C GLN A 42 -60.37 -65.37 21.21
N VAL A 43 -60.54 -64.43 22.13
CA VAL A 43 -59.80 -63.15 22.16
C VAL A 43 -58.37 -63.38 22.65
N TYR A 44 -58.20 -64.20 23.70
CA TYR A 44 -56.90 -64.57 24.25
C TYR A 44 -55.98 -65.27 23.23
N MET A 45 -56.53 -66.14 22.37
CA MET A 45 -55.77 -66.77 21.28
C MET A 45 -55.19 -65.77 20.28
N LYS A 46 -55.76 -64.57 20.18
CA LYS A 46 -55.28 -63.46 19.35
C LYS A 46 -54.53 -62.38 20.14
N SER A 47 -54.27 -62.60 21.44
CA SER A 47 -53.67 -61.62 22.36
C SER A 47 -52.37 -61.02 21.82
N LYS A 48 -51.43 -61.85 21.32
CA LYS A 48 -50.16 -61.38 20.75
C LYS A 48 -50.36 -60.42 19.58
N THR A 49 -51.30 -60.71 18.69
CA THR A 49 -51.63 -59.85 17.53
C THR A 49 -52.32 -58.56 17.98
N VAL A 50 -53.20 -58.62 18.98
CA VAL A 50 -53.90 -57.43 19.51
C VAL A 50 -52.92 -56.48 20.22
N PHE A 51 -51.97 -56.99 21.01
CA PHE A 51 -50.92 -56.16 21.62
C PHE A 51 -50.04 -55.49 20.55
N TYR A 52 -49.60 -56.22 19.54
CA TYR A 52 -48.79 -55.68 18.44
C TYR A 52 -49.52 -54.59 17.65
N VAL A 53 -50.80 -54.81 17.29
CA VAL A 53 -51.63 -53.83 16.59
C VAL A 53 -51.87 -52.60 17.47
N TYR A 54 -52.09 -52.77 18.78
CA TYR A 54 -52.24 -51.65 19.71
C TYR A 54 -50.99 -50.78 19.80
N GLU A 55 -49.81 -51.40 20.02
CA GLU A 55 -48.54 -50.67 20.10
C GLU A 55 -48.22 -49.94 18.79
N SER A 56 -48.46 -50.60 17.66
CA SER A 56 -48.13 -50.03 16.35
C SER A 56 -49.12 -48.93 15.94
N VAL A 57 -50.41 -49.06 16.25
CA VAL A 57 -51.40 -47.99 16.06
C VAL A 57 -51.10 -46.80 16.98
N LEU A 58 -50.67 -47.05 18.22
CA LEU A 58 -50.26 -45.99 19.14
C LEU A 58 -49.02 -45.25 18.62
N ALA A 59 -48.06 -45.96 18.02
CA ALA A 59 -46.89 -45.36 17.39
C ALA A 59 -47.27 -44.46 16.19
N VAL A 60 -48.17 -44.93 15.31
CA VAL A 60 -48.70 -44.14 14.17
C VAL A 60 -49.44 -42.89 14.66
N VAL A 61 -50.31 -43.02 15.67
CA VAL A 61 -51.07 -41.89 16.22
C VAL A 61 -50.15 -40.86 16.88
N LYS A 62 -49.21 -41.30 17.73
CA LYS A 62 -48.25 -40.41 18.38
C LYS A 62 -47.31 -39.74 17.38
N GLY A 63 -46.81 -40.50 16.40
CA GLY A 63 -45.94 -39.97 15.36
C GLY A 63 -46.62 -38.89 14.53
N TYR A 64 -47.85 -39.13 14.07
CA TYR A 64 -48.61 -38.16 13.30
C TYR A 64 -48.95 -36.89 14.11
N ASN A 65 -49.39 -37.04 15.35
CA ASN A 65 -49.72 -35.89 16.21
C ASN A 65 -48.46 -35.05 16.53
N LYS A 66 -47.33 -35.70 16.79
CA LYS A 66 -46.03 -35.04 17.04
C LYS A 66 -45.57 -34.19 15.85
N ILE A 67 -45.78 -34.65 14.62
CA ILE A 67 -45.49 -33.86 13.41
C ILE A 67 -46.35 -32.59 13.38
N LEU A 68 -47.67 -32.72 13.59
CA LEU A 68 -48.58 -31.58 13.55
C LEU A 68 -48.34 -30.56 14.67
N ASP A 69 -48.00 -31.02 15.88
CA ASP A 69 -47.70 -30.16 17.02
C ASP A 69 -46.38 -29.38 16.84
N SER A 70 -45.44 -29.92 16.07
CA SER A 70 -44.14 -29.27 15.79
C SER A 70 -44.17 -28.19 14.70
N LEU A 71 -45.29 -28.08 13.96
CA LEU A 71 -45.49 -27.13 12.88
C LEU A 71 -46.29 -25.92 13.37
N SER A 72 -45.76 -24.71 13.15
CA SER A 72 -46.51 -23.46 13.35
C SER A 72 -47.63 -23.30 12.32
N ASP A 73 -48.61 -22.41 12.56
CA ASP A 73 -49.75 -22.23 11.66
C ASP A 73 -49.36 -21.85 10.22
N GLU A 74 -48.27 -21.09 10.03
CA GLU A 74 -47.74 -20.79 8.69
C GLU A 74 -47.03 -21.99 8.04
N GLU A 75 -46.29 -22.78 8.83
CA GLU A 75 -45.63 -23.99 8.34
C GLU A 75 -46.64 -25.10 8.04
N ARG A 76 -47.75 -25.17 8.78
CA ARG A 76 -48.88 -26.07 8.50
C ARG A 76 -49.49 -25.81 7.13
N LEU A 77 -49.52 -24.56 6.67
CA LEU A 77 -49.98 -24.22 5.32
C LEU A 77 -48.99 -24.70 4.24
N LEU A 78 -47.68 -24.60 4.50
CA LEU A 78 -46.64 -25.11 3.59
C LEU A 78 -46.63 -26.64 3.52
N PHE A 79 -46.77 -27.32 4.66
CA PHE A 79 -46.79 -28.79 4.76
C PHE A 79 -48.17 -29.43 4.48
N LYS A 80 -49.20 -28.63 4.19
CA LYS A 80 -50.57 -29.11 3.95
C LYS A 80 -50.67 -30.20 2.87
N PRO A 81 -49.98 -30.11 1.71
CA PRO A 81 -50.04 -31.16 0.69
C PRO A 81 -49.42 -32.49 1.15
N LEU A 82 -48.30 -32.43 1.88
CA LEU A 82 -47.60 -33.61 2.41
C LEU A 82 -48.40 -34.28 3.54
N THR A 83 -48.95 -33.48 4.45
CA THR A 83 -49.81 -33.97 5.54
C THR A 83 -51.10 -34.59 4.99
N ALA A 84 -51.70 -34.01 3.94
CA ALA A 84 -52.87 -34.58 3.26
C ALA A 84 -52.55 -35.90 2.53
N ALA A 85 -51.35 -36.04 1.94
CA ALA A 85 -50.90 -37.29 1.33
C ALA A 85 -50.73 -38.41 2.39
N CYS A 86 -50.17 -38.06 3.55
CA CYS A 86 -50.06 -38.94 4.71
C CYS A 86 -51.45 -39.34 5.25
N GLU A 87 -52.38 -38.39 5.41
CA GLU A 87 -53.76 -38.65 5.84
C GLU A 87 -54.47 -39.66 4.91
N LYS A 88 -54.27 -39.53 3.59
CA LYS A 88 -54.86 -40.44 2.60
C LYS A 88 -54.40 -41.90 2.79
N LYS A 89 -53.15 -42.09 3.25
CA LYS A 89 -52.59 -43.41 3.57
C LYS A 89 -53.12 -43.97 4.89
N VAL A 90 -53.37 -43.11 5.88
CA VAL A 90 -53.91 -43.48 7.20
C VAL A 90 -55.43 -43.71 7.18
N GLN A 91 -56.15 -43.15 6.20
CA GLN A 91 -57.61 -43.18 6.09
C GLN A 91 -58.27 -44.58 6.13
N PRO A 92 -57.73 -45.64 5.51
CA PRO A 92 -58.28 -47.00 5.61
C PRO A 92 -58.32 -47.54 7.05
N GLY A 93 -57.35 -47.15 7.89
CA GLY A 93 -57.25 -47.51 9.31
C GLY A 93 -58.20 -46.72 10.23
N ILE A 94 -58.86 -45.69 9.69
CA ILE A 94 -59.90 -44.91 10.39
C ILE A 94 -61.30 -45.45 10.04
N THR A 95 -61.49 -45.95 8.82
CA THR A 95 -62.83 -46.18 8.25
C THR A 95 -63.19 -47.65 7.98
N LYS A 96 -62.21 -48.53 7.71
CA LYS A 96 -62.48 -49.89 7.20
C LYS A 96 -61.79 -51.03 7.96
N LEU A 97 -60.63 -50.79 8.58
CA LEU A 97 -59.83 -51.84 9.23
C LEU A 97 -60.16 -51.96 10.74
N THR A 98 -60.37 -53.19 11.21
CA THR A 98 -60.59 -53.52 12.63
C THR A 98 -59.52 -54.49 13.13
N TRP A 99 -59.34 -54.62 14.44
CA TRP A 99 -58.36 -55.52 15.07
C TRP A 99 -58.60 -57.02 14.75
N THR A 100 -59.73 -57.36 14.13
CA THR A 100 -60.10 -58.69 13.68
C THR A 100 -59.69 -59.02 12.23
N SER A 101 -59.23 -58.03 11.46
CA SER A 101 -58.89 -58.19 10.03
C SER A 101 -57.54 -58.88 9.83
N THR A 102 -57.42 -59.75 8.82
CA THR A 102 -56.21 -60.56 8.53
C THR A 102 -55.09 -59.84 7.77
N MET A 103 -55.30 -58.59 7.34
CA MET A 103 -54.37 -57.81 6.50
C MET A 103 -53.67 -56.66 7.25
N SER A 104 -53.54 -56.74 8.57
CA SER A 104 -53.12 -55.61 9.42
C SER A 104 -51.65 -55.22 9.29
N ASP A 105 -50.74 -56.17 9.08
CA ASP A 105 -49.33 -55.95 9.41
C ASP A 105 -48.57 -55.17 8.32
N SER A 106 -48.82 -55.48 7.04
CA SER A 106 -48.21 -54.74 5.91
C SER A 106 -48.70 -53.30 5.82
N TYR A 107 -50.00 -53.08 6.05
CA TYR A 107 -50.60 -51.74 6.04
C TYR A 107 -50.08 -50.86 7.19
N ILE A 108 -49.91 -51.44 8.39
CA ILE A 108 -49.37 -50.71 9.55
C ILE A 108 -47.90 -50.35 9.31
N ALA A 109 -47.11 -51.28 8.76
CA ALA A 109 -45.72 -51.00 8.36
C ALA A 109 -45.65 -49.86 7.34
N ASP A 110 -46.49 -49.87 6.30
CA ASP A 110 -46.57 -48.80 5.32
C ASP A 110 -46.93 -47.44 5.96
N CYS A 111 -47.86 -47.41 6.92
CA CYS A 111 -48.22 -46.18 7.64
C CYS A 111 -47.06 -45.64 8.49
N VAL A 112 -46.34 -46.52 9.18
CA VAL A 112 -45.16 -46.16 9.99
C VAL A 112 -44.04 -45.62 9.09
N THR A 113 -43.77 -46.27 7.95
CA THR A 113 -42.75 -45.81 6.98
C THR A 113 -43.10 -44.43 6.44
N GLN A 114 -44.35 -44.19 6.03
CA GLN A 114 -44.77 -42.88 5.50
C GLN A 114 -44.74 -41.75 6.54
N ILE A 115 -45.06 -42.04 7.81
CA ILE A 115 -44.91 -41.06 8.91
C ILE A 115 -43.42 -40.82 9.21
N GLY A 116 -42.59 -41.87 9.14
CA GLY A 116 -41.13 -41.76 9.28
C GLY A 116 -40.52 -40.84 8.21
N GLU A 117 -40.84 -41.07 6.93
CA GLU A 117 -40.38 -40.23 5.81
C GLU A 117 -40.78 -38.76 5.99
N LEU A 118 -42.02 -38.50 6.42
CA LEU A 118 -42.49 -37.14 6.69
C LEU A 118 -41.76 -36.49 7.88
N GLN A 119 -41.50 -37.26 8.94
CA GLN A 119 -40.76 -36.80 10.12
C GLN A 119 -39.27 -36.51 9.79
N ASP A 120 -38.64 -37.33 8.96
CA ASP A 120 -37.26 -37.15 8.51
C ASP A 120 -37.12 -35.88 7.66
N PHE A 121 -38.06 -35.66 6.72
CA PHE A 121 -38.09 -34.43 5.94
C PHE A 121 -38.35 -33.18 6.80
N LEU A 122 -39.31 -33.25 7.73
CA LEU A 122 -39.59 -32.16 8.67
C LEU A 122 -38.35 -31.78 9.49
N THR A 123 -37.61 -32.78 9.98
CA THR A 123 -36.36 -32.58 10.72
C THR A 123 -35.31 -31.90 9.84
N THR A 124 -35.19 -32.33 8.59
CA THR A 124 -34.31 -31.72 7.58
C THR A 124 -34.67 -30.25 7.32
N TYR A 125 -35.96 -29.95 7.12
CA TYR A 125 -36.48 -28.60 6.94
C TYR A 125 -36.16 -27.67 8.13
N LYS A 126 -36.41 -28.13 9.37
CA LYS A 126 -36.11 -27.35 10.58
C LYS A 126 -34.60 -27.09 10.73
N ASN A 127 -33.76 -28.09 10.44
CA ASN A 127 -32.31 -27.95 10.47
C ASN A 127 -31.81 -26.95 9.42
N CYS A 128 -32.34 -27.01 8.19
CA CYS A 128 -32.01 -26.05 7.13
C CYS A 128 -32.36 -24.62 7.54
N ASN A 129 -33.56 -24.38 8.09
CA ASN A 129 -33.96 -23.06 8.56
C ASN A 129 -33.05 -22.50 9.65
N VAL A 130 -32.65 -23.32 10.62
CA VAL A 130 -31.72 -22.91 11.68
C VAL A 130 -30.35 -22.56 11.11
N ASN A 131 -29.85 -23.34 10.14
CA ASN A 131 -28.57 -23.06 9.49
C ASN A 131 -28.62 -21.82 8.60
N LEU A 132 -29.72 -21.60 7.88
CA LEU A 132 -29.95 -20.38 7.10
C LEU A 132 -29.84 -19.13 7.99
N VAL A 133 -30.54 -19.10 9.13
CA VAL A 133 -30.45 -17.96 10.06
C VAL A 133 -29.04 -17.76 10.60
N LYS A 134 -28.33 -18.84 10.97
CA LYS A 134 -26.94 -18.75 11.43
C LYS A 134 -25.99 -18.19 10.37
N ILE A 135 -26.20 -18.52 9.10
CA ILE A 135 -25.38 -17.96 8.01
C ILE A 135 -25.67 -16.46 7.85
N MET A 136 -26.95 -16.05 7.94
CA MET A 136 -27.30 -14.63 7.92
C MET A 136 -26.69 -13.85 9.10
N GLU A 137 -26.68 -14.44 10.30
CA GLU A 137 -25.99 -13.86 11.46
C GLU A 137 -24.48 -13.71 11.22
N LYS A 138 -23.83 -14.69 10.59
CA LYS A 138 -22.41 -14.58 10.21
C LYS A 138 -22.18 -13.47 9.17
N ILE A 139 -23.09 -13.29 8.22
CA ILE A 139 -23.03 -12.20 7.25
C ILE A 139 -23.08 -10.84 7.98
N CYS A 140 -23.98 -10.68 8.96
CA CYS A 140 -24.04 -9.46 9.79
C CYS A 140 -22.71 -9.15 10.49
N ASP A 141 -22.04 -10.19 11.01
CA ASP A 141 -20.81 -10.07 11.80
C ASP A 141 -19.54 -9.98 10.94
N THR A 142 -19.65 -10.01 9.60
CA THR A 142 -18.49 -9.94 8.70
C THR A 142 -18.08 -8.48 8.50
N PRO A 143 -16.89 -8.06 9.00
CA PRO A 143 -16.39 -6.70 8.74
C PRO A 143 -15.96 -6.60 7.28
N LEU A 144 -16.45 -5.57 6.57
CA LEU A 144 -16.07 -5.32 5.17
C LEU A 144 -14.74 -4.56 5.11
N ILE A 145 -14.50 -3.68 6.08
CA ILE A 145 -13.25 -2.93 6.25
C ILE A 145 -12.95 -2.84 7.76
N GLU A 146 -11.72 -3.16 8.16
CA GLU A 146 -11.24 -3.10 9.54
C GLU A 146 -9.75 -2.74 9.59
N PHE A 147 -9.39 -1.71 10.35
CA PHE A 147 -7.99 -1.29 10.49
C PHE A 147 -7.49 -1.45 11.93
N ASP A 148 -6.25 -1.89 12.05
CA ASP A 148 -5.54 -1.88 13.32
C ASP A 148 -5.22 -0.44 13.74
N ILE A 149 -5.59 -0.11 14.98
CA ILE A 149 -5.52 1.21 15.61
C ILE A 149 -4.06 1.68 15.84
N TYR A 150 -3.07 0.89 15.43
CA TYR A 150 -1.64 1.08 15.71
C TYR A 150 -0.79 1.33 14.46
N ASN A 151 -1.36 1.24 13.26
CA ASN A 151 -0.61 1.34 12.01
C ASN A 151 -0.90 2.67 11.31
N ILE A 152 0.17 3.38 10.94
CA ILE A 152 0.12 4.60 10.15
C ILE A 152 0.44 4.23 8.71
N PHE A 153 -0.50 4.48 7.80
CA PHE A 153 -0.40 4.14 6.39
C PHE A 153 -0.11 5.37 5.52
N GLU A 154 0.51 5.15 4.36
CA GLU A 154 0.50 6.11 3.25
C GLU A 154 -0.80 5.91 2.45
N ILE A 155 -1.39 6.97 1.87
CA ILE A 155 -2.76 6.90 1.30
C ILE A 155 -2.91 5.82 0.21
N ASN A 156 -1.87 5.60 -0.58
CA ASN A 156 -1.88 4.62 -1.67
C ASN A 156 -1.96 3.19 -1.11
N VAL A 157 -1.16 2.92 -0.08
CA VAL A 157 -1.15 1.64 0.65
C VAL A 157 -2.48 1.44 1.38
N LEU A 158 -3.05 2.50 1.96
CA LEU A 158 -4.36 2.44 2.60
C LEU A 158 -5.45 2.05 1.60
N ARG A 159 -5.49 2.68 0.41
CA ARG A 159 -6.45 2.35 -0.65
C ARG A 159 -6.29 0.93 -1.18
N GLU A 160 -5.06 0.47 -1.34
CA GLU A 160 -4.78 -0.91 -1.77
C GLU A 160 -5.25 -1.93 -0.72
N ASN A 161 -5.01 -1.65 0.56
CA ASN A 161 -5.49 -2.47 1.66
C ASN A 161 -7.03 -2.49 1.71
N ILE A 162 -7.69 -1.33 1.58
CA ILE A 162 -9.16 -1.25 1.49
C ILE A 162 -9.68 -2.18 0.40
N ARG A 163 -9.17 -2.02 -0.84
CA ARG A 163 -9.61 -2.85 -1.97
C ARG A 163 -9.38 -4.34 -1.73
N THR A 164 -8.27 -4.71 -1.12
CA THR A 164 -7.97 -6.12 -0.80
C THR A 164 -8.97 -6.67 0.21
N MET A 165 -9.26 -5.92 1.28
CA MET A 165 -10.25 -6.30 2.29
C MET A 165 -11.66 -6.39 1.70
N GLU A 166 -12.03 -5.47 0.82
CA GLU A 166 -13.32 -5.47 0.13
C GLU A 166 -13.50 -6.72 -0.75
N ILE A 167 -12.48 -7.10 -1.53
CA ILE A 167 -12.50 -8.32 -2.36
C ILE A 167 -12.60 -9.57 -1.48
N GLU A 168 -11.80 -9.67 -0.43
CA GLU A 168 -11.87 -10.82 0.48
C GLU A 168 -13.23 -10.93 1.19
N ALA A 169 -13.82 -9.80 1.59
CA ALA A 169 -15.12 -9.78 2.22
C ALA A 169 -16.23 -10.12 1.21
N ALA A 170 -16.11 -9.66 -0.04
CA ALA A 170 -17.01 -10.03 -1.14
C ALA A 170 -17.01 -11.56 -1.37
N ASP A 171 -15.83 -12.17 -1.45
CA ASP A 171 -15.69 -13.62 -1.67
C ASP A 171 -16.29 -14.42 -0.51
N LYS A 172 -16.02 -14.02 0.74
CA LYS A 172 -16.61 -14.64 1.94
C LYS A 172 -18.13 -14.56 1.93
N ILE A 173 -18.70 -13.41 1.56
CA ILE A 173 -20.15 -13.23 1.48
C ILE A 173 -20.74 -14.05 0.33
N LEU A 174 -20.06 -14.15 -0.82
CA LEU A 174 -20.50 -14.97 -1.94
C LEU A 174 -20.50 -16.47 -1.60
N ASP A 175 -19.51 -16.95 -0.85
CA ASP A 175 -19.49 -18.34 -0.40
C ASP A 175 -20.61 -18.65 0.59
N MET A 176 -20.87 -17.75 1.55
CA MET A 176 -22.04 -17.84 2.44
C MET A 176 -23.37 -17.80 1.66
N TYR A 177 -23.46 -16.98 0.60
CA TYR A 177 -24.61 -16.93 -0.28
C TYR A 177 -24.84 -18.24 -1.05
N LYS A 178 -23.77 -18.91 -1.51
CA LYS A 178 -23.85 -20.25 -2.14
C LYS A 178 -24.35 -21.30 -1.15
N GLU A 179 -23.93 -21.25 0.11
CA GLU A 179 -24.45 -22.14 1.16
C GLU A 179 -25.95 -21.90 1.39
N ILE A 180 -26.39 -20.63 1.44
CA ILE A 180 -27.82 -20.28 1.54
C ILE A 180 -28.63 -20.89 0.40
N ILE A 181 -28.15 -20.76 -0.85
CA ILE A 181 -28.81 -21.39 -2.00
C ILE A 181 -28.90 -22.90 -1.83
N THR A 182 -27.82 -23.55 -1.38
CA THR A 182 -27.77 -25.00 -1.20
C THR A 182 -28.82 -25.48 -0.20
N TYR A 183 -28.96 -24.82 0.95
CA TYR A 183 -30.01 -25.15 1.92
C TYR A 183 -31.43 -24.91 1.38
N LEU A 184 -31.64 -23.84 0.60
CA LEU A 184 -32.94 -23.59 -0.03
C LEU A 184 -33.28 -24.63 -1.12
N VAL A 185 -32.29 -25.13 -1.85
CA VAL A 185 -32.46 -26.22 -2.82
C VAL A 185 -32.82 -27.53 -2.12
N ILE A 186 -32.16 -27.88 -1.00
CA ILE A 186 -32.50 -29.08 -0.20
C ILE A 186 -33.96 -29.01 0.27
N VAL A 187 -34.41 -27.84 0.72
CA VAL A 187 -35.82 -27.66 1.11
C VAL A 187 -36.74 -27.80 -0.10
N TYR A 188 -36.36 -27.25 -1.26
CA TYR A 188 -37.14 -27.35 -2.49
C TYR A 188 -37.31 -28.80 -2.95
N GLU A 189 -36.24 -29.61 -2.96
CA GLU A 189 -36.26 -31.02 -3.38
C GLU A 189 -37.28 -31.84 -2.59
N GLY A 190 -37.40 -31.62 -1.27
CA GLY A 190 -38.39 -32.33 -0.47
C GLY A 190 -39.85 -31.90 -0.71
N PHE A 191 -40.08 -30.77 -1.38
CA PHE A 191 -41.40 -30.30 -1.80
C PHE A 191 -41.67 -30.48 -3.31
N GLU A 192 -40.70 -30.96 -4.09
CA GLU A 192 -40.73 -30.98 -5.56
C GLU A 192 -42.02 -31.60 -6.12
N THR A 193 -42.41 -32.74 -5.56
CA THR A 193 -43.60 -33.51 -5.99
C THR A 193 -44.93 -32.80 -5.76
N TYR A 194 -44.97 -31.79 -4.87
CA TYR A 194 -46.19 -31.07 -4.49
C TYR A 194 -46.10 -29.54 -4.74
N ILE A 195 -45.04 -29.06 -5.39
CA ILE A 195 -44.75 -27.62 -5.54
C ILE A 195 -45.89 -26.86 -6.23
N THR A 196 -46.57 -27.49 -7.18
CA THR A 196 -47.71 -26.92 -7.93
C THR A 196 -48.92 -26.63 -7.04
N GLN A 197 -49.06 -27.33 -5.91
CA GLN A 197 -50.16 -27.14 -4.95
C GLN A 197 -49.83 -26.10 -3.88
N MET A 198 -48.57 -25.68 -3.75
CA MET A 198 -48.09 -24.79 -2.69
C MET A 198 -47.30 -23.56 -3.18
N ALA A 199 -47.36 -23.25 -4.49
CA ALA A 199 -46.54 -22.23 -5.12
C ALA A 199 -46.59 -20.85 -4.42
N GLU A 200 -47.78 -20.40 -3.98
CA GLU A 200 -47.91 -19.13 -3.24
C GLU A 200 -47.20 -19.13 -1.89
N HIS A 201 -47.24 -20.26 -1.17
CA HIS A 201 -46.59 -20.42 0.13
C HIS A 201 -45.08 -20.55 -0.03
N TRP A 202 -44.60 -21.23 -1.07
CA TRP A 202 -43.18 -21.29 -1.43
C TRP A 202 -42.59 -19.90 -1.73
N VAL A 203 -43.30 -19.10 -2.53
CA VAL A 203 -42.87 -17.71 -2.82
C VAL A 203 -42.79 -16.87 -1.55
N LYS A 204 -43.75 -17.01 -0.61
CA LYS A 204 -43.70 -16.33 0.68
C LYS A 204 -42.50 -16.78 1.53
N TYR A 205 -42.19 -18.06 1.53
CA TYR A 205 -41.05 -18.64 2.25
C TYR A 205 -39.71 -18.08 1.72
N ILE A 206 -39.47 -18.10 0.41
CA ILE A 206 -38.23 -17.54 -0.18
C ILE A 206 -38.11 -16.03 0.10
N ARG A 207 -39.20 -15.28 -0.01
CA ARG A 207 -39.21 -13.83 0.28
C ARG A 207 -38.84 -13.48 1.72
N ARG A 208 -39.22 -14.33 2.67
CA ARG A 208 -38.84 -14.14 4.08
C ARG A 208 -37.31 -14.18 4.23
N PHE A 209 -36.64 -15.16 3.62
CA PHE A 209 -35.18 -15.26 3.68
C PHE A 209 -34.47 -14.20 2.83
N ASP A 210 -35.07 -13.76 1.72
CA ASP A 210 -34.53 -12.66 0.90
C ASP A 210 -34.48 -11.33 1.69
N ARG A 211 -35.52 -11.03 2.46
CA ARG A 211 -35.55 -9.86 3.36
C ARG A 211 -34.56 -10.00 4.52
N LEU A 212 -34.44 -11.19 5.10
CA LEU A 212 -33.45 -11.43 6.17
C LEU A 212 -32.02 -11.25 5.65
N LEU A 213 -31.73 -11.67 4.41
CA LEU A 213 -30.44 -11.42 3.76
C LEU A 213 -30.19 -9.93 3.53
N GLU A 214 -31.20 -9.17 3.10
CA GLU A 214 -31.11 -7.71 2.97
C GLU A 214 -30.77 -7.05 4.30
N ASP A 215 -31.47 -7.43 5.37
CA ASP A 215 -31.23 -6.90 6.72
C ASP A 215 -29.82 -7.25 7.20
N ALA A 216 -29.34 -8.47 6.90
CA ALA A 216 -28.01 -8.91 7.27
C ALA A 216 -26.90 -8.10 6.57
N LEU A 217 -27.01 -7.92 5.25
CA LEU A 217 -26.07 -7.11 4.47
C LEU A 217 -26.09 -5.64 4.92
N ARG A 218 -27.27 -5.08 5.20
CA ARG A 218 -27.40 -3.71 5.70
C ARG A 218 -26.72 -3.53 7.05
N LEU A 219 -26.88 -4.47 7.97
CA LEU A 219 -26.25 -4.42 9.30
C LEU A 219 -24.72 -4.54 9.21
N ALA A 220 -24.20 -5.39 8.33
CA ALA A 220 -22.75 -5.53 8.10
C ALA A 220 -22.12 -4.23 7.58
N ILE A 221 -22.77 -3.58 6.60
CA ILE A 221 -22.33 -2.28 6.05
C ILE A 221 -22.41 -1.20 7.12
N LYS A 222 -23.51 -1.15 7.88
CA LYS A 222 -23.67 -0.18 8.98
C LYS A 222 -22.59 -0.36 10.05
N ALA A 223 -22.26 -1.59 10.43
CA ALA A 223 -21.19 -1.88 11.39
C ALA A 223 -19.82 -1.41 10.87
N THR A 224 -19.54 -1.65 9.58
CA THR A 224 -18.31 -1.18 8.92
C THR A 224 -18.22 0.35 8.91
N MET A 225 -19.30 1.05 8.52
CA MET A 225 -19.36 2.51 8.54
C MET A 225 -19.19 3.09 9.95
N GLN A 226 -19.73 2.44 10.97
CA GLN A 226 -19.54 2.83 12.37
C GLN A 226 -18.08 2.66 12.82
N ASN A 227 -17.42 1.58 12.41
CA ASN A 227 -16.00 1.38 12.69
C ASN A 227 -15.17 2.45 11.96
N MET A 228 -15.51 2.78 10.72
CA MET A 228 -14.79 3.80 9.97
C MET A 228 -14.91 5.19 10.61
N TYR A 229 -16.12 5.56 11.01
CA TYR A 229 -16.33 6.79 11.77
C TYR A 229 -15.53 6.83 13.06
N LYS A 230 -15.45 5.73 13.83
CA LYS A 230 -14.62 5.65 15.05
C LYS A 230 -13.13 5.83 14.77
N CYS A 231 -12.61 5.37 13.64
CA CYS A 231 -11.20 5.57 13.29
C CYS A 231 -10.89 7.05 12.98
N VAL A 232 -11.83 7.78 12.39
CA VAL A 232 -11.63 9.19 11.99
C VAL A 232 -11.95 10.15 13.15
N HIS A 233 -13.01 9.89 13.91
CA HIS A 233 -13.49 10.76 14.99
C HIS A 233 -12.97 10.36 16.39
N GLY A 234 -12.63 9.09 16.59
CA GLY A 234 -12.34 8.52 17.90
C GLY A 234 -13.60 7.96 18.60
N ASP A 235 -13.43 7.46 19.83
CA ASP A 235 -14.51 6.89 20.63
C ASP A 235 -15.35 7.95 21.40
N GLY A 236 -15.11 9.24 21.12
CA GLY A 236 -15.73 10.38 21.79
C GLY A 236 -15.10 10.74 23.14
N THR A 237 -14.20 9.91 23.68
CA THR A 237 -13.46 10.17 24.92
C THR A 237 -11.96 10.39 24.69
N MET A 238 -11.42 9.78 23.64
CA MET A 238 -10.04 9.92 23.21
C MET A 238 -9.99 10.42 21.76
N ALA A 239 -8.97 11.24 21.46
CA ALA A 239 -8.67 11.63 20.09
C ALA A 239 -8.38 10.38 19.23
N PRO A 240 -8.74 10.40 17.93
CA PRO A 240 -8.51 9.29 17.04
C PRO A 240 -7.02 8.96 16.94
N SER A 241 -6.71 7.67 16.83
CA SER A 241 -5.35 7.21 16.59
C SER A 241 -4.85 7.61 15.21
N PRO A 242 -3.53 7.83 15.05
CA PRO A 242 -2.96 8.21 13.77
C PRO A 242 -3.11 7.06 12.76
N LEU A 243 -3.73 7.36 11.63
CA LEU A 243 -4.01 6.42 10.54
C LEU A 243 -3.25 6.77 9.26
N ILE A 244 -3.08 8.06 8.96
CA ILE A 244 -2.51 8.52 7.69
C ILE A 244 -1.26 9.36 7.93
N LYS A 245 -0.21 9.07 7.18
CA LYS A 245 1.00 9.90 7.12
C LYS A 245 0.88 10.91 5.98
N MET A 246 1.12 12.17 6.28
CA MET A 246 1.16 13.26 5.32
C MET A 246 2.51 13.98 5.38
N ASN A 247 3.23 13.98 4.27
CA ASN A 247 4.53 14.61 4.13
C ASN A 247 4.38 16.01 3.52
N LEU A 248 5.14 16.97 4.05
CA LEU A 248 5.20 18.34 3.54
C LEU A 248 6.47 18.54 2.72
N TYR A 249 6.31 19.07 1.51
CA TYR A 249 7.39 19.40 0.59
C TYR A 249 7.35 20.88 0.21
N LEU A 250 8.51 21.43 -0.12
CA LEU A 250 8.62 22.73 -0.77
C LEU A 250 8.90 22.49 -2.26
N SER A 251 8.00 22.96 -3.11
CA SER A 251 8.16 22.91 -4.56
C SER A 251 7.87 24.30 -5.12
N ASP A 252 8.81 24.82 -5.89
CA ASP A 252 8.86 26.19 -6.40
C ASP A 252 8.68 27.25 -5.29
N LYS A 253 7.45 27.74 -5.12
CA LYS A 253 7.10 28.83 -4.18
C LYS A 253 6.03 28.45 -3.15
N THR A 254 5.54 27.22 -3.18
CA THR A 254 4.39 26.77 -2.38
C THR A 254 4.71 25.48 -1.64
N ILE A 255 4.04 25.30 -0.48
CA ILE A 255 4.12 24.07 0.29
C ILE A 255 3.13 23.08 -0.33
N ILE A 256 3.62 21.91 -0.73
CA ILE A 256 2.81 20.82 -1.32
C ILE A 256 2.64 19.72 -0.28
N PHE A 257 1.43 19.18 -0.23
CA PHE A 257 1.04 18.05 0.60
C PHE A 257 1.11 16.75 -0.19
N VAL A 258 1.70 15.71 0.39
CA VAL A 258 1.63 14.36 -0.15
C VAL A 258 1.25 13.40 0.98
N PRO A 259 0.03 12.84 1.00
CA PRO A 259 -1.02 12.98 0.00
C PRO A 259 -1.71 14.36 0.03
N THR A 260 -2.41 14.71 -1.05
CA THR A 260 -3.15 15.98 -1.10
C THR A 260 -4.43 15.92 -0.24
N PRO A 261 -4.93 17.05 0.28
CA PRO A 261 -6.22 17.07 0.99
C PRO A 261 -7.38 16.53 0.14
N HIS A 262 -7.31 16.67 -1.18
CA HIS A 262 -8.28 16.11 -2.11
C HIS A 262 -8.23 14.57 -2.12
N GLU A 263 -7.04 13.98 -2.17
CA GLU A 263 -6.88 12.51 -2.12
C GLU A 263 -7.42 11.92 -0.81
N ILE A 264 -7.24 12.62 0.31
CA ILE A 264 -7.83 12.19 1.59
C ILE A 264 -9.36 12.27 1.52
N ARG A 265 -9.93 13.38 1.05
CA ARG A 265 -11.40 13.51 0.87
C ARG A 265 -11.96 12.39 0.00
N ASP A 266 -11.37 12.20 -1.17
CA ASP A 266 -11.82 11.18 -2.11
C ASP A 266 -11.78 9.79 -1.49
N THR A 267 -10.80 9.50 -0.62
CA THR A 267 -10.67 8.17 -0.01
C THR A 267 -11.76 7.87 1.01
N PHE A 268 -12.24 8.87 1.75
CA PHE A 268 -13.25 8.65 2.79
C PHE A 268 -14.67 8.96 2.34
N ASN A 269 -14.85 9.89 1.40
CA ASN A 269 -16.18 10.30 0.91
C ASN A 269 -16.82 9.23 0.01
N THR A 270 -16.02 8.37 -0.64
CA THR A 270 -16.52 7.31 -1.55
C THR A 270 -16.71 5.95 -0.86
N ILE A 271 -16.37 5.80 0.43
CA ILE A 271 -16.37 4.51 1.14
C ILE A 271 -17.74 3.83 1.08
N LEU A 272 -18.83 4.56 1.34
CA LEU A 272 -20.17 3.96 1.27
C LEU A 272 -20.50 3.46 -0.14
N GLU A 273 -20.13 4.21 -1.19
CA GLU A 273 -20.38 3.82 -2.57
C GLU A 273 -19.55 2.59 -2.97
N GLU A 274 -18.28 2.54 -2.57
CA GLU A 274 -17.36 1.42 -2.81
C GLU A 274 -17.84 0.13 -2.10
N ILE A 275 -18.21 0.23 -0.82
CA ILE A 275 -18.77 -0.90 -0.06
C ILE A 275 -20.11 -1.36 -0.64
N VAL A 276 -21.00 -0.44 -1.02
CA VAL A 276 -22.30 -0.80 -1.61
C VAL A 276 -22.11 -1.48 -2.97
N HIS A 277 -21.10 -1.08 -3.76
CA HIS A 277 -20.79 -1.72 -5.03
C HIS A 277 -20.47 -3.22 -4.86
N ILE A 278 -19.86 -3.64 -3.75
CA ILE A 278 -19.62 -5.07 -3.46
C ILE A 278 -20.92 -5.88 -3.47
N THR A 279 -22.00 -5.32 -2.90
CA THR A 279 -23.31 -5.99 -2.85
C THR A 279 -23.97 -6.13 -4.22
N SER A 280 -23.48 -5.44 -5.26
CA SER A 280 -23.97 -5.59 -6.63
C SER A 280 -23.68 -6.98 -7.23
N THR A 281 -22.67 -7.67 -6.71
CA THR A 281 -22.29 -9.03 -7.13
C THR A 281 -23.28 -10.09 -6.64
N ILE A 282 -24.11 -9.76 -5.65
CA ILE A 282 -25.02 -10.70 -4.99
C ILE A 282 -26.42 -10.53 -5.61
N PRO A 283 -26.91 -11.50 -6.39
CA PRO A 283 -28.26 -11.44 -6.91
C PRO A 283 -29.27 -11.70 -5.79
N ARG A 284 -30.48 -11.16 -5.96
CA ARG A 284 -31.60 -11.48 -5.05
C ARG A 284 -32.01 -12.95 -5.20
N LEU A 285 -32.53 -13.55 -4.13
CA LEU A 285 -33.01 -14.94 -4.16
C LEU A 285 -34.18 -15.09 -5.14
N TYR A 286 -35.07 -14.09 -5.24
CA TYR A 286 -36.14 -14.15 -6.23
C TYR A 286 -35.62 -14.17 -7.69
N GLU A 287 -34.49 -13.52 -7.98
CA GLU A 287 -33.88 -13.55 -9.33
C GLU A 287 -33.27 -14.93 -9.59
N LYS A 288 -32.60 -15.50 -8.59
CA LYS A 288 -31.97 -16.82 -8.68
C LYS A 288 -32.99 -17.95 -8.88
N PHE A 289 -34.15 -17.86 -8.22
CA PHE A 289 -35.25 -18.84 -8.32
C PHE A 289 -36.32 -18.46 -9.36
N ALA A 290 -36.07 -17.43 -10.20
CA ALA A 290 -37.00 -16.95 -11.24
C ALA A 290 -38.43 -16.64 -10.73
N LEU A 291 -38.53 -16.04 -9.55
CA LEU A 291 -39.78 -15.66 -8.89
C LEU A 291 -40.15 -14.19 -9.16
N PRO A 292 -41.44 -13.79 -9.06
CA PRO A 292 -41.84 -12.40 -9.25
C PRO A 292 -41.25 -11.47 -8.18
N SER A 293 -40.58 -10.40 -8.62
CA SER A 293 -39.93 -9.36 -7.77
C SER A 293 -40.88 -8.73 -6.75
N ALA A 294 -42.16 -8.54 -7.11
CA ALA A 294 -43.18 -7.93 -6.24
C ALA A 294 -42.74 -6.57 -5.63
N GLY A 295 -41.93 -5.79 -6.34
CA GLY A 295 -41.50 -4.45 -5.94
C GLY A 295 -40.23 -4.40 -5.09
N LEU A 296 -39.56 -5.53 -4.86
CA LEU A 296 -38.25 -5.55 -4.21
C LEU A 296 -37.17 -5.06 -5.18
N LYS A 297 -36.38 -4.08 -4.74
CA LYS A 297 -35.21 -3.55 -5.45
C LYS A 297 -34.00 -4.47 -5.25
N ARG A 298 -32.95 -4.30 -6.06
CA ARG A 298 -31.69 -5.03 -5.84
C ARG A 298 -31.04 -4.64 -4.51
N PHE A 299 -30.18 -5.49 -3.95
CA PHE A 299 -29.58 -5.25 -2.63
C PHE A 299 -28.84 -3.91 -2.57
N TYR A 300 -27.95 -3.63 -3.54
CA TYR A 300 -27.21 -2.37 -3.58
C TYR A 300 -28.12 -1.13 -3.64
N GLU A 301 -29.19 -1.17 -4.45
CA GLU A 301 -30.14 -0.06 -4.57
C GLU A 301 -30.92 0.16 -3.29
N ALA A 302 -31.22 -0.89 -2.52
CA ALA A 302 -31.95 -0.77 -1.26
C ALA A 302 -31.04 -0.20 -0.15
N ILE A 303 -29.76 -0.57 -0.15
CA ILE A 303 -28.80 -0.16 0.88
C ILE A 303 -28.25 1.25 0.59
N GLN A 304 -28.09 1.65 -0.67
CA GLN A 304 -27.59 2.99 -1.02
C GLN A 304 -28.49 4.13 -0.52
N ILE A 305 -29.81 3.92 -0.47
CA ILE A 305 -30.80 4.88 0.07
C ILE A 305 -31.06 4.71 1.57
N ASP A 306 -30.32 3.83 2.25
CA ASP A 306 -30.51 3.62 3.68
C ASP A 306 -30.16 4.90 4.48
N PRO A 307 -31.07 5.41 5.31
CA PRO A 307 -30.87 6.69 6.01
C PRO A 307 -29.79 6.60 7.08
N ASP A 308 -29.57 5.44 7.70
CA ASP A 308 -28.56 5.28 8.75
C ASP A 308 -27.15 5.24 8.15
N CYS A 309 -26.96 4.50 7.04
CA CYS A 309 -25.69 4.47 6.32
C CYS A 309 -25.32 5.85 5.74
N ASN A 310 -26.27 6.54 5.11
CA ASN A 310 -26.04 7.89 4.59
C ASN A 310 -25.73 8.91 5.70
N LYS A 311 -26.41 8.81 6.84
CA LYS A 311 -26.10 9.65 8.01
C LYS A 311 -24.68 9.42 8.52
N LEU A 312 -24.20 8.17 8.55
CA LEU A 312 -22.82 7.86 8.93
C LEU A 312 -21.81 8.42 7.91
N GLN A 313 -22.07 8.33 6.62
CA GLN A 313 -21.22 8.94 5.58
C GLN A 313 -21.13 10.47 5.79
N SER A 314 -22.25 11.16 5.96
CA SER A 314 -22.24 12.61 6.20
C SER A 314 -21.47 13.02 7.46
N LEU A 315 -21.48 12.17 8.50
CA LEU A 315 -20.68 12.39 9.71
C LEU A 315 -19.18 12.21 9.45
N ILE A 316 -18.80 11.21 8.64
CA ILE A 316 -17.41 11.01 8.20
C ILE A 316 -16.97 12.22 7.37
N ASP A 317 -17.74 12.64 6.37
CA ASP A 317 -17.41 13.77 5.50
C ASP A 317 -17.15 15.06 6.30
N ALA A 318 -18.03 15.34 7.28
CA ALA A 318 -17.90 16.51 8.15
C ALA A 318 -16.63 16.44 9.03
N GLU A 319 -16.30 15.26 9.55
CA GLU A 319 -15.09 15.06 10.35
C GLU A 319 -13.82 15.20 9.50
N ILE A 320 -13.82 14.70 8.26
CA ILE A 320 -12.70 14.88 7.32
C ILE A 320 -12.47 16.36 7.03
N GLU A 321 -13.51 17.13 6.74
CA GLU A 321 -13.39 18.58 6.52
C GLU A 321 -12.87 19.32 7.74
N PHE A 322 -13.34 18.96 8.93
CA PHE A 322 -12.85 19.53 10.18
C PHE A 322 -11.34 19.31 10.35
N ASN A 323 -10.88 18.07 10.11
CA ASN A 323 -9.46 17.72 10.23
C ASN A 323 -8.58 18.39 9.15
N ILE A 324 -9.06 18.51 7.92
CA ILE A 324 -8.34 19.24 6.86
C ILE A 324 -8.19 20.72 7.20
N ASN A 325 -9.21 21.35 7.81
CA ASN A 325 -9.10 22.73 8.27
C ASN A 325 -8.05 22.89 9.38
N LEU A 326 -7.97 21.95 10.33
CA LEU A 326 -6.92 21.94 11.34
C LEU A 326 -5.52 21.81 10.73
N VAL A 327 -5.35 20.97 9.69
CA VAL A 327 -4.10 20.85 8.95
C VAL A 327 -3.73 22.18 8.26
N ASN A 328 -4.70 22.84 7.63
CA ASN A 328 -4.49 24.15 6.99
C ASN A 328 -4.13 25.24 7.99
N ASP A 329 -4.77 25.27 9.16
CA ASP A 329 -4.44 26.21 10.23
C ASP A 329 -3.03 25.96 10.80
N HIS A 330 -2.63 24.69 10.94
CA HIS A 330 -1.29 24.33 11.38
C HIS A 330 -0.20 24.83 10.41
N ILE A 331 -0.46 24.85 9.09
CA ILE A 331 0.52 25.33 8.10
C ILE A 331 0.81 26.81 8.20
N ARG A 332 -0.13 27.62 8.71
CA ARG A 332 0.08 29.06 8.90
C ARG A 332 1.28 29.36 9.80
N MET A 333 1.72 28.40 10.62
CA MET A 333 2.96 28.53 11.39
C MET A 333 4.21 28.70 10.53
N TRP A 334 4.17 28.26 9.26
CA TRP A 334 5.28 28.38 8.31
C TRP A 334 5.25 29.68 7.50
N ASP A 335 4.15 30.43 7.49
CA ASP A 335 3.99 31.68 6.74
C ASP A 335 5.06 32.75 7.04
N PRO A 336 5.51 32.95 8.31
CA PRO A 336 6.57 33.90 8.63
C PRO A 336 7.88 33.64 7.87
N TYR A 337 8.16 32.38 7.51
CA TYR A 337 9.38 31.98 6.81
C TYR A 337 9.25 32.10 5.28
N SER A 338 8.06 32.44 4.76
CA SER A 338 7.78 32.37 3.33
C SER A 338 8.66 33.28 2.45
N HIS A 339 9.17 34.37 3.00
CA HIS A 339 10.11 35.27 2.33
C HIS A 339 11.44 34.59 1.95
N ILE A 340 11.82 33.51 2.65
CA ILE A 340 13.09 32.80 2.43
C ILE A 340 13.14 32.12 1.05
N TRP A 341 12.00 31.62 0.55
CA TRP A 341 11.92 30.91 -0.73
C TRP A 341 11.08 31.61 -1.81
N LYS A 342 10.13 32.49 -1.44
CA LYS A 342 9.30 33.21 -2.42
C LYS A 342 10.06 34.33 -3.15
N VAL A 343 11.04 34.94 -2.50
CA VAL A 343 11.83 36.06 -3.05
C VAL A 343 12.85 35.54 -4.06
N ASN A 344 12.93 36.19 -5.22
CA ASN A 344 13.97 35.89 -6.21
C ASN A 344 15.33 36.37 -5.68
N LYS A 345 16.22 35.40 -5.41
CA LYS A 345 17.55 35.66 -4.85
C LYS A 345 18.38 36.61 -5.72
N ASN A 346 18.32 36.48 -7.04
CA ASN A 346 19.18 37.26 -7.93
C ASN A 346 18.71 38.72 -8.04
N GLU A 347 17.40 38.94 -8.18
CA GLU A 347 16.82 40.30 -8.19
C GLU A 347 17.07 41.03 -6.87
N PHE A 348 16.94 40.33 -5.74
CA PHE A 348 17.26 40.90 -4.43
C PHE A 348 18.73 41.29 -4.36
N LEU A 349 19.67 40.41 -4.77
CA LEU A 349 21.10 40.69 -4.69
C LEU A 349 21.53 41.84 -5.63
N GLU A 350 20.93 41.96 -6.82
CA GLU A 350 21.17 43.11 -7.70
C GLU A 350 20.69 44.42 -7.09
N GLN A 351 19.50 44.41 -6.47
CA GLN A 351 18.96 45.58 -5.79
C GLN A 351 19.80 45.94 -4.57
N TYR A 352 20.19 44.93 -3.77
CA TYR A 352 21.04 45.09 -2.59
C TYR A 352 22.43 45.65 -2.95
N ARG A 353 22.99 45.25 -4.11
CA ARG A 353 24.23 45.82 -4.65
C ARG A 353 24.07 47.28 -5.07
N LYS A 354 22.94 47.65 -5.68
CA LYS A 354 22.67 49.05 -6.10
C LYS A 354 22.52 50.01 -4.91
N GLU A 355 22.01 49.51 -3.78
CA GLU A 355 21.75 50.30 -2.58
C GLU A 355 23.02 50.64 -1.77
N LYS A 356 24.18 50.05 -2.07
CA LYS A 356 25.49 50.33 -1.45
C LYS A 356 25.49 50.24 0.09
N HIS A 357 24.99 49.12 0.61
CA HIS A 357 24.97 48.80 2.04
C HIS A 357 26.37 48.63 2.65
N ILE A 358 26.51 48.90 3.95
CA ILE A 358 27.79 48.76 4.67
C ILE A 358 28.02 47.33 5.18
N ALA A 359 29.26 46.97 5.51
CA ALA A 359 29.62 45.63 5.98
C ALA A 359 28.79 45.14 7.18
N ALA A 360 28.41 46.05 8.09
CA ALA A 360 27.56 45.75 9.24
C ALA A 360 26.14 45.29 8.84
N ASP A 361 25.60 45.79 7.72
CA ASP A 361 24.28 45.37 7.23
C ASP A 361 24.34 43.95 6.67
N PHE A 362 25.43 43.59 5.98
CA PHE A 362 25.69 42.21 5.55
C PHE A 362 25.83 41.27 6.75
N ASP A 363 26.58 41.67 7.79
CA ASP A 363 26.74 40.90 9.03
C ASP A 363 25.38 40.62 9.71
N ALA A 364 24.58 41.67 9.88
CA ALA A 364 23.25 41.55 10.50
C ALA A 364 22.31 40.64 9.68
N LEU A 365 22.35 40.74 8.35
CA LEU A 365 21.49 39.96 7.46
C LEU A 365 21.89 38.47 7.46
N ILE A 366 23.19 38.17 7.39
CA ILE A 366 23.70 36.79 7.45
C ILE A 366 23.38 36.14 8.80
N ILE A 367 23.55 36.87 9.91
CA ILE A 367 23.18 36.41 11.26
C ILE A 367 21.66 36.16 11.36
N ASN A 368 20.83 37.02 10.77
CA ASN A 368 19.38 36.82 10.75
C ASN A 368 19.00 35.49 10.07
N TYR A 369 19.59 35.17 8.91
CA TYR A 369 19.36 33.88 8.24
C TYR A 369 19.88 32.69 9.05
N SER A 370 20.98 32.84 9.80
CA SER A 370 21.45 31.82 10.75
C SER A 370 20.45 31.58 11.88
N ASN A 371 19.88 32.65 12.44
CA ASN A 371 18.86 32.56 13.49
C ASN A 371 17.57 31.94 12.97
N LEU A 372 17.15 32.26 11.75
CA LEU A 372 16.00 31.65 11.09
C LEU A 372 16.22 30.14 10.87
N ALA A 373 17.40 29.73 10.40
CA ALA A 373 17.74 28.32 10.23
C ALA A 373 17.69 27.55 11.57
N ASN A 374 18.22 28.13 12.65
CA ASN A 374 18.15 27.55 13.99
C ASN A 374 16.71 27.46 14.51
N THR A 375 15.90 28.49 14.28
CA THR A 375 14.49 28.50 14.69
C THR A 375 13.69 27.40 13.99
N VAL A 376 13.92 27.20 12.68
CA VAL A 376 13.30 26.12 11.89
C VAL A 376 13.75 24.74 12.34
N GLN A 377 15.02 24.60 12.74
CA GLN A 377 15.57 23.34 13.26
C GLN A 377 14.91 22.91 14.57
N ILE A 378 14.61 23.87 15.47
CA ILE A 378 14.02 23.63 16.80
C ILE A 378 12.53 23.23 16.73
N GLN A 379 11.81 23.60 15.65
CA GLN A 379 10.39 23.22 15.49
C GLN A 379 10.20 21.69 15.62
N GLU A 380 8.98 21.21 15.83
CA GLU A 380 8.73 19.76 15.83
C GLU A 380 8.75 19.19 14.40
N THR A 381 9.32 17.99 14.22
CA THR A 381 9.47 17.36 12.89
C THR A 381 8.23 16.56 12.50
N ILE A 382 7.61 15.91 13.47
CA ILE A 382 6.41 15.11 13.30
C ILE A 382 5.35 15.70 14.24
N ASN A 383 4.25 16.18 13.67
CA ASN A 383 3.11 16.69 14.43
C ASN A 383 1.91 15.79 14.17
N GLN A 384 1.18 15.39 15.21
CA GLN A 384 -0.04 14.61 15.05
C GLN A 384 -1.26 15.53 15.12
N ILE A 385 -2.05 15.52 14.06
CA ILE A 385 -3.36 16.17 13.99
C ILE A 385 -4.39 15.06 13.88
N ASN A 386 -4.95 14.63 15.02
CA ASN A 386 -5.95 13.56 15.08
C ASN A 386 -5.45 12.29 14.34
N PHE A 387 -6.19 11.83 13.33
CA PHE A 387 -5.82 10.66 12.54
C PHE A 387 -4.74 10.92 11.47
N ILE A 388 -4.28 12.17 11.29
CA ILE A 388 -3.27 12.58 10.31
C ILE A 388 -1.95 12.91 11.02
N THR A 389 -0.88 12.24 10.64
CA THR A 389 0.48 12.51 11.11
C THR A 389 1.25 13.33 10.07
N LEU A 390 1.52 14.59 10.38
CA LEU A 390 2.28 15.51 9.53
C LEU A 390 3.78 15.33 9.71
N ASN A 391 4.49 15.01 8.63
CA ASN A 391 5.95 14.94 8.59
C ASN A 391 6.52 16.15 7.84
N SER A 392 7.17 17.05 8.60
CA SER A 392 7.78 18.27 8.09
C SER A 392 9.29 18.13 7.84
N SER A 393 9.86 16.91 7.91
CA SER A 393 11.31 16.70 7.80
C SER A 393 11.90 17.23 6.49
N LYS A 394 11.23 16.96 5.37
CA LYS A 394 11.68 17.39 4.03
C LYS A 394 11.52 18.90 3.86
N LEU A 395 10.39 19.47 4.27
CA LEU A 395 10.16 20.90 4.31
C LEU A 395 11.24 21.65 5.11
N LYS A 396 11.54 21.21 6.34
CA LYS A 396 12.59 21.80 7.18
C LYS A 396 13.96 21.78 6.51
N LYS A 397 14.37 20.62 5.98
CA LYS A 397 15.65 20.49 5.27
C LYS A 397 15.74 21.46 4.09
N SER A 398 14.64 21.63 3.36
CA SER A 398 14.57 22.58 2.23
C SER A 398 14.67 24.04 2.70
N ILE A 399 13.93 24.44 3.73
CA ILE A 399 14.00 25.81 4.28
C ILE A 399 15.42 26.12 4.79
N ILE A 400 16.04 25.20 5.52
CA ILE A 400 17.42 25.35 6.01
C ILE A 400 18.40 25.45 4.84
N ALA A 401 18.25 24.62 3.80
CA ALA A 401 19.07 24.72 2.60
C ALA A 401 18.92 26.07 1.89
N HIS A 402 17.71 26.64 1.85
CA HIS A 402 17.51 28.00 1.34
C HIS A 402 18.20 29.06 2.19
N CYS A 403 18.17 28.96 3.53
CA CYS A 403 18.93 29.87 4.41
C CYS A 403 20.43 29.79 4.14
N LEU A 404 21.00 28.59 4.01
CA LEU A 404 22.41 28.39 3.69
C LEU A 404 22.77 28.98 2.32
N GLN A 405 21.91 28.81 1.31
CA GLN A 405 22.11 29.43 0.00
C GLN A 405 22.10 30.97 0.07
N TRP A 406 21.25 31.58 0.91
CA TRP A 406 21.26 33.02 1.13
C TRP A 406 22.58 33.48 1.75
N GLN A 407 23.10 32.76 2.75
CA GLN A 407 24.38 33.07 3.40
C GLN A 407 25.54 33.00 2.39
N VAL A 408 25.63 31.92 1.61
CA VAL A 408 26.68 31.74 0.59
C VAL A 408 26.62 32.85 -0.44
N LYS A 409 25.44 33.14 -1.01
CA LYS A 409 25.30 34.18 -2.05
C LYS A 409 25.58 35.59 -1.53
N LEU A 410 25.21 35.89 -0.28
CA LEU A 410 25.53 37.18 0.36
C LEU A 410 27.03 37.30 0.63
N GLY A 411 27.68 36.22 1.07
CA GLY A 411 29.14 36.16 1.22
C GLY A 411 29.89 36.32 -0.10
N GLU A 412 29.44 35.66 -1.17
CA GLU A 412 30.00 35.82 -2.52
C GLU A 412 29.81 37.23 -3.08
N LEU A 413 28.65 37.86 -2.83
CA LEU A 413 28.39 39.23 -3.23
C LEU A 413 29.33 40.19 -2.50
N LEU A 414 29.48 40.05 -1.18
CA LEU A 414 30.39 40.86 -0.39
C LEU A 414 31.84 40.67 -0.87
N ARG A 415 32.27 39.44 -1.14
CA ARG A 415 33.61 39.13 -1.67
C ARG A 415 33.87 39.86 -2.99
N LYS A 416 32.92 39.80 -3.94
CA LYS A 416 33.04 40.50 -5.24
C LYS A 416 33.11 42.02 -5.08
N ILE A 417 32.31 42.60 -4.19
CA ILE A 417 32.35 44.04 -3.92
C ILE A 417 33.72 44.43 -3.35
N THR A 418 34.24 43.67 -2.38
CA THR A 418 35.55 43.94 -1.78
C THR A 418 36.70 43.74 -2.76
N GLU A 419 36.62 42.75 -3.66
CA GLU A 419 37.61 42.54 -4.71
C GLU A 419 37.62 43.70 -5.71
N GLU A 420 36.44 44.14 -6.18
CA GLU A 420 36.31 45.34 -7.02
C GLU A 420 36.81 46.61 -6.32
N ASP A 421 36.52 46.79 -5.02
CA ASP A 421 36.98 47.93 -4.23
C ASP A 421 38.51 47.93 -4.08
N ILE A 422 39.15 46.76 -3.89
CA ILE A 422 40.62 46.63 -3.87
C ILE A 422 41.20 46.91 -5.25
N ASP A 423 40.66 46.33 -6.32
CA ASP A 423 41.10 46.57 -7.70
C ASP A 423 41.02 48.05 -8.07
N ASN A 424 39.95 48.73 -7.64
CA ASN A 424 39.79 50.16 -7.83
C ASN A 424 40.89 50.98 -7.16
N VAL A 425 41.39 50.56 -5.98
CA VAL A 425 42.51 51.24 -5.30
C VAL A 425 43.81 51.05 -6.07
N TYR A 426 44.11 49.83 -6.50
CA TYR A 426 45.31 49.54 -7.27
C TYR A 426 45.31 50.25 -8.63
N TYR A 427 44.20 50.16 -9.37
CA TYR A 427 44.03 50.85 -10.64
C TYR A 427 44.13 52.37 -10.47
N TYR A 428 43.55 52.93 -9.40
CA TYR A 428 43.63 54.35 -9.11
C TYR A 428 45.08 54.79 -8.87
N VAL A 429 45.85 54.04 -8.08
CA VAL A 429 47.24 54.39 -7.79
C VAL A 429 48.12 54.26 -9.03
N GLU A 430 48.03 53.15 -9.77
CA GLU A 430 48.83 52.91 -10.98
C GLU A 430 48.56 53.97 -12.05
N LYS A 431 47.30 54.14 -12.43
CA LYS A 431 46.89 55.10 -13.46
C LYS A 431 47.26 56.54 -13.12
N ASN A 432 46.96 56.98 -11.89
CA ASN A 432 47.20 58.36 -11.52
C ASN A 432 48.69 58.65 -11.24
N SER A 433 49.51 57.63 -10.92
CA SER A 433 50.97 57.77 -10.85
C SER A 433 51.56 58.01 -12.23
N GLU A 434 51.12 57.25 -13.24
CA GLU A 434 51.51 57.43 -14.64
C GLU A 434 51.06 58.79 -15.20
N GLU A 435 49.81 59.19 -14.92
CA GLU A 435 49.27 60.48 -15.32
C GLU A 435 50.01 61.66 -14.66
N ALA A 436 50.44 61.53 -13.39
CA ALA A 436 51.15 62.59 -12.68
C ALA A 436 52.61 62.78 -13.16
N MET A 437 53.29 61.71 -13.56
CA MET A 437 54.71 61.74 -13.98
C MET A 437 54.91 62.10 -15.46
N LYS A 438 53.84 62.15 -16.26
CA LYS A 438 53.93 62.44 -17.70
C LYS A 438 54.35 63.90 -17.95
N MET A 439 55.59 64.09 -18.43
CA MET A 439 56.12 65.42 -18.78
C MET A 439 55.34 66.03 -19.96
N PRO A 440 54.84 67.27 -19.83
CA PRO A 440 54.08 67.92 -20.90
C PRO A 440 55.02 68.42 -22.02
N ALA A 441 54.80 67.94 -23.24
CA ALA A 441 55.57 68.31 -24.43
C ALA A 441 54.93 69.48 -25.22
N ASP A 442 53.67 69.83 -24.92
CA ASP A 442 52.97 70.95 -25.53
C ASP A 442 52.06 71.73 -24.53
N LEU A 443 51.42 72.81 -25.00
CA LEU A 443 50.58 73.67 -24.15
C LEU A 443 49.30 73.03 -23.63
N LYS A 444 48.78 72.05 -24.35
CA LYS A 444 47.61 71.28 -23.93
C LYS A 444 47.98 70.36 -22.79
N GLU A 445 49.06 69.61 -22.98
CA GLU A 445 49.58 68.68 -22.01
C GLU A 445 49.95 69.42 -20.72
N LEU A 446 50.45 70.65 -20.82
CA LEU A 446 50.73 71.52 -19.67
C LEU A 446 49.44 71.92 -18.93
N ALA A 447 48.40 72.35 -19.63
CA ALA A 447 47.09 72.69 -19.04
C ALA A 447 46.47 71.51 -18.30
N THR A 448 46.47 70.35 -18.96
CA THR A 448 45.94 69.11 -18.41
C THR A 448 46.79 68.62 -17.26
N ALA A 449 48.12 68.74 -17.32
CA ALA A 449 48.98 68.33 -16.21
C ALA A 449 48.78 69.22 -14.97
N ILE A 450 48.47 70.52 -15.13
CA ILE A 450 48.08 71.41 -14.02
C ILE A 450 46.73 71.05 -13.42
N SER A 451 45.70 70.92 -14.25
CA SER A 451 44.35 70.57 -13.78
C SER A 451 44.31 69.16 -13.18
N THR A 452 45.04 68.21 -13.76
CA THR A 452 45.17 66.84 -13.25
C THR A 452 45.91 66.84 -11.93
N TYR A 453 47.02 67.58 -11.79
CA TYR A 453 47.74 67.67 -10.51
C TYR A 453 46.86 68.25 -9.37
N GLU A 454 46.13 69.35 -9.62
CA GLU A 454 45.23 69.95 -8.62
C GLU A 454 44.07 69.01 -8.23
N ARG A 455 43.50 68.30 -9.22
CA ARG A 455 42.48 67.27 -8.99
C ARG A 455 43.04 66.14 -8.11
N LEU A 456 44.19 65.58 -8.48
CA LEU A 456 44.81 64.46 -7.77
C LEU A 456 45.12 64.81 -6.31
N VAL A 457 45.63 66.01 -6.04
CA VAL A 457 45.88 66.48 -4.66
C VAL A 457 44.58 66.61 -3.85
N SER A 458 43.47 67.05 -4.48
CA SER A 458 42.17 67.12 -3.80
C SER A 458 41.54 65.76 -3.54
N ASP A 459 41.78 64.79 -4.44
CA ASP A 459 41.21 63.45 -4.37
C ASP A 459 41.91 62.58 -3.31
N VAL A 460 43.17 62.86 -2.94
CA VAL A 460 43.94 62.13 -1.90
C VAL A 460 43.15 61.97 -0.60
N SER A 461 42.62 63.07 -0.03
CA SER A 461 41.87 63.02 1.24
C SER A 461 40.52 62.29 1.11
N ARG A 462 39.95 62.26 -0.10
CA ARG A 462 38.67 61.60 -0.38
C ARG A 462 38.85 60.09 -0.56
N PHE A 463 39.92 59.67 -1.23
CA PHE A 463 40.21 58.26 -1.50
C PHE A 463 40.75 57.54 -0.26
N GLU A 464 41.54 58.21 0.58
CA GLU A 464 42.03 57.63 1.85
C GLU A 464 40.89 57.21 2.81
N LYS A 465 39.72 57.86 2.71
CA LYS A 465 38.53 57.51 3.49
C LYS A 465 37.86 56.20 3.05
N THR A 466 38.23 55.61 1.92
CA THR A 466 37.65 54.34 1.44
C THR A 466 38.38 53.10 1.99
N PHE A 467 39.56 53.25 2.59
CA PHE A 467 40.34 52.12 3.12
C PHE A 467 39.74 51.47 4.39
N PRO A 468 39.21 52.22 5.38
CA PRO A 468 38.56 51.60 6.54
C PRO A 468 37.34 50.72 6.18
N PRO A 469 36.41 51.16 5.30
CA PRO A 469 35.32 50.30 4.81
C PRO A 469 35.78 48.98 4.18
N ILE A 470 36.84 48.98 3.37
CA ILE A 470 37.39 47.75 2.75
C ILE A 470 37.91 46.79 3.83
N SER A 471 38.53 47.34 4.88
CA SER A 471 39.02 46.55 6.01
C SER A 471 37.87 45.95 6.83
N ASP A 472 36.79 46.70 7.07
CA ASP A 472 35.58 46.21 7.74
C ASP A 472 34.89 45.09 6.95
N GLN A 473 34.85 45.20 5.61
CA GLN A 473 34.35 44.14 4.73
C GLN A 473 35.20 42.85 4.83
N MET A 474 36.54 42.97 4.83
CA MET A 474 37.43 41.81 5.00
C MET A 474 37.29 41.11 6.35
N ILE A 475 37.11 41.87 7.43
CA ILE A 475 36.83 41.32 8.77
C ILE A 475 35.51 40.53 8.75
N THR A 476 34.49 41.06 8.08
CA THR A 476 33.18 40.41 7.96
C THR A 476 33.26 39.12 7.13
N LEU A 477 34.02 39.12 6.02
CA LEU A 477 34.26 37.92 5.20
C LEU A 477 35.02 36.83 5.98
N ALA A 478 36.02 37.22 6.77
CA ALA A 478 36.77 36.31 7.64
C ALA A 478 35.90 35.72 8.76
N LYS A 479 34.99 36.52 9.34
CA LYS A 479 34.05 36.08 10.39
C LYS A 479 33.11 34.96 9.94
N PHE A 480 32.73 34.93 8.67
CA PHE A 480 31.86 33.90 8.09
C PHE A 480 32.60 32.81 7.30
N GLU A 481 33.93 32.74 7.43
CA GLU A 481 34.78 31.72 6.80
C GLU A 481 34.57 31.58 5.27
N VAL A 482 34.27 32.69 4.58
CA VAL A 482 34.16 32.69 3.12
C VAL A 482 35.54 32.44 2.54
N GLU A 483 35.68 31.52 1.58
CA GLU A 483 36.95 31.28 0.90
C GLU A 483 37.43 32.55 0.19
N LEU A 484 38.58 33.06 0.64
CA LEU A 484 39.28 34.21 0.10
C LEU A 484 40.54 33.72 -0.63
N ASN A 485 40.79 34.28 -1.83
CA ASN A 485 42.03 34.02 -2.55
C ASN A 485 43.21 34.59 -1.75
N SER A 486 44.31 33.84 -1.64
CA SER A 486 45.54 34.29 -0.96
C SER A 486 46.05 35.62 -1.53
N ASP A 487 45.86 35.82 -2.83
CA ASP A 487 46.19 37.03 -3.56
C ASP A 487 45.40 38.27 -3.05
N MET A 488 44.10 38.12 -2.78
CA MET A 488 43.24 39.21 -2.31
C MET A 488 43.65 39.70 -0.92
N VAL A 489 44.03 38.78 -0.03
CA VAL A 489 44.53 39.09 1.32
C VAL A 489 45.86 39.84 1.25
N THR A 490 46.80 39.36 0.44
CA THR A 490 48.10 40.04 0.25
C THR A 490 47.95 41.41 -0.39
N ARG A 491 46.99 41.60 -1.29
CA ARG A 491 46.72 42.90 -1.91
C ARG A 491 46.12 43.89 -0.92
N HIS A 492 45.20 43.46 -0.06
CA HIS A 492 44.66 44.32 1.00
C HIS A 492 45.76 44.81 1.97
N GLU A 493 46.64 43.91 2.43
CA GLU A 493 47.75 44.26 3.34
C GLU A 493 48.75 45.25 2.73
N ASN A 494 48.91 45.24 1.41
CA ASN A 494 49.84 46.09 0.68
C ASN A 494 49.30 47.50 0.35
N ILE A 495 47.99 47.76 0.49
CA ILE A 495 47.38 49.07 0.18
C ILE A 495 48.11 50.26 0.84
N PRO A 496 48.46 50.23 2.15
CA PRO A 496 49.14 51.36 2.80
C PRO A 496 50.53 51.66 2.23
N ILE A 497 51.24 50.64 1.72
CA ILE A 497 52.61 50.78 1.20
C ILE A 497 52.57 51.53 -0.14
N ILE A 498 51.71 51.08 -1.06
CA ILE A 498 51.61 51.63 -2.41
C ILE A 498 51.02 53.05 -2.37
N TRP A 499 50.14 53.34 -1.40
CA TRP A 499 49.63 54.69 -1.18
C TRP A 499 50.72 55.69 -0.75
N ALA A 500 51.69 55.26 0.08
CA ALA A 500 52.81 56.10 0.47
C ALA A 500 53.74 56.41 -0.72
N GLU A 501 53.98 55.43 -1.59
CA GLU A 501 54.75 55.61 -2.84
C GLU A 501 54.05 56.61 -3.77
N TYR A 502 52.74 56.52 -3.95
CA TYR A 502 51.95 57.46 -4.76
C TYR A 502 52.07 58.92 -4.30
N LEU A 503 52.06 59.18 -2.99
CA LEU A 503 52.21 60.54 -2.46
C LEU A 503 53.58 61.15 -2.77
N THR A 504 54.64 60.33 -2.81
CA THR A 504 55.98 60.81 -3.20
C THR A 504 56.06 61.19 -4.67
N VAL A 505 55.39 60.43 -5.55
CA VAL A 505 55.30 60.70 -6.99
C VAL A 505 54.60 62.04 -7.28
N LEU A 506 53.55 62.38 -6.52
CA LEU A 506 52.86 63.68 -6.66
C LEU A 506 53.75 64.87 -6.28
N GLU A 507 54.62 64.73 -5.29
CA GLU A 507 55.55 65.80 -4.88
C GLU A 507 56.58 66.14 -5.98
N GLU A 508 57.02 65.12 -6.73
CA GLU A 508 57.98 65.24 -7.83
C GLU A 508 57.34 65.88 -9.08
N ALA A 509 56.11 65.49 -9.42
CA ALA A 509 55.33 66.03 -10.52
C ALA A 509 55.13 67.57 -10.42
N LYS A 510 54.92 68.09 -9.20
CA LYS A 510 54.74 69.53 -8.93
C LYS A 510 55.92 70.39 -9.40
N LYS A 511 57.15 69.91 -9.20
CA LYS A 511 58.38 70.67 -9.51
C LYS A 511 58.66 70.74 -11.00
N ALA A 512 58.36 69.67 -11.74
CA ALA A 512 58.52 69.63 -13.20
C ALA A 512 57.54 70.55 -13.93
N LEU A 513 56.34 70.74 -13.38
CA LEU A 513 55.24 71.48 -13.98
C LEU A 513 55.45 73.00 -14.01
N GLU A 514 56.04 73.57 -12.96
CA GLU A 514 56.29 75.03 -12.85
C GLU A 514 57.34 75.53 -13.86
N MET A 515 58.32 74.68 -14.23
CA MET A 515 59.42 75.07 -15.13
C MET A 515 59.01 75.11 -16.61
N ASN A 516 57.96 74.38 -17.00
CA ASN A 516 57.47 74.33 -18.38
C ASN A 516 56.47 75.44 -18.71
N LYS A 517 55.84 76.08 -17.71
CA LYS A 517 54.84 77.16 -17.90
C LYS A 517 55.35 78.39 -18.66
N ASP A 518 56.62 78.75 -18.50
CA ASP A 518 57.18 79.98 -19.07
C ASP A 518 57.62 79.88 -20.53
N LYS A 519 58.08 78.70 -20.99
CA LYS A 519 58.52 78.50 -22.39
C LYS A 519 57.35 78.54 -23.37
N PHE A 520 56.26 77.89 -23.00
CA PHE A 520 55.13 77.59 -23.84
C PHE A 520 54.23 78.82 -24.17
N LYS A 521 54.23 79.85 -23.33
CA LYS A 521 53.46 81.09 -23.56
C LYS A 521 53.83 81.83 -24.85
N THR A 522 55.08 81.69 -25.28
CA THR A 522 55.66 82.52 -26.36
C THR A 522 55.45 81.90 -27.75
N GLU A 523 55.48 80.57 -27.87
CA GLU A 523 55.27 79.85 -29.15
C GLU A 523 53.80 79.85 -29.61
N LEU A 524 52.85 79.90 -28.69
CA LEU A 524 51.44 79.69 -29.02
C LEU A 524 50.77 80.89 -29.72
N LEU A 525 51.31 82.10 -29.53
CA LEU A 525 50.80 83.31 -30.19
C LEU A 525 51.16 83.35 -31.68
N GLU A 526 52.23 82.67 -32.12
CA GLU A 526 52.63 82.58 -33.54
C GLU A 526 51.85 81.50 -34.31
N GLN A 527 51.47 80.39 -33.65
CA GLN A 527 50.75 79.28 -34.29
C GLN A 527 49.27 79.60 -34.60
N ALA A 528 48.67 80.55 -33.88
CA ALA A 528 47.26 80.92 -34.00
C ALA A 528 46.88 81.60 -35.33
N GLU A 529 47.80 82.34 -35.96
CA GLU A 529 47.56 83.04 -37.23
C GLU A 529 47.70 82.10 -38.44
N VAL A 530 48.62 81.13 -38.39
CA VAL A 530 48.85 80.17 -39.49
C VAL A 530 47.69 79.17 -39.65
N PHE A 531 47.02 78.79 -38.55
CA PHE A 531 45.93 77.82 -38.56
C PHE A 531 44.66 78.29 -39.30
N LYS A 532 44.37 79.60 -39.26
CA LYS A 532 43.15 80.16 -39.89
C LYS A 532 43.11 79.99 -41.41
N GLU A 533 44.27 80.03 -42.08
CA GLU A 533 44.36 79.90 -43.54
C GLU A 533 44.26 78.44 -43.99
N ALA A 534 44.92 77.51 -43.30
CA ALA A 534 44.94 76.07 -43.65
C ALA A 534 43.57 75.38 -43.48
N ALA A 535 42.78 75.78 -42.49
CA ALA A 535 41.45 75.20 -42.24
C ALA A 535 40.43 75.49 -43.37
N LYS A 536 40.59 76.60 -44.08
CA LYS A 536 39.66 77.00 -45.15
C LYS A 536 39.90 76.22 -46.45
N GLU A 537 41.16 75.98 -46.80
CA GLU A 537 41.56 75.27 -48.02
C GLU A 537 41.16 73.78 -47.99
N PHE A 538 41.26 73.13 -46.83
CA PHE A 538 40.93 71.71 -46.66
C PHE A 538 39.42 71.40 -46.77
N CYS A 539 38.56 72.28 -46.24
CA CYS A 539 37.10 72.09 -46.35
C CYS A 539 36.63 72.16 -47.82
N GLU A 540 37.26 72.95 -48.68
CA GLU A 540 36.91 73.03 -50.10
C GLU A 540 37.31 71.77 -50.90
N ASP A 541 38.38 71.08 -50.50
CA ASP A 541 38.86 69.88 -51.20
C ASP A 541 37.99 68.63 -50.92
N PHE A 542 37.54 68.44 -49.67
CA PHE A 542 36.70 67.30 -49.26
C PHE A 542 35.38 67.23 -50.02
N TYR A 543 34.68 68.36 -50.18
CA TYR A 543 33.40 68.39 -50.87
C TYR A 543 33.52 68.15 -52.38
N ARG A 544 34.72 68.22 -52.96
CA ARG A 544 34.98 67.98 -54.38
C ARG A 544 35.35 66.53 -54.69
N THR A 545 35.90 65.78 -53.74
CA THR A 545 36.62 64.52 -53.99
C THR A 545 36.16 63.32 -53.14
N ALA A 546 35.17 63.49 -52.25
CA ALA A 546 34.68 62.41 -51.39
C ALA A 546 34.04 61.21 -52.17
N PRO A 547 34.42 59.95 -51.86
CA PRO A 547 33.97 58.77 -52.59
C PRO A 547 32.55 58.32 -52.20
N CYS A 548 31.55 58.69 -53.02
CA CYS A 548 30.14 58.34 -52.81
C CYS A 548 29.56 57.31 -53.83
N SER A 549 30.35 56.82 -54.79
CA SER A 549 29.90 55.94 -55.88
C SER A 549 30.26 54.46 -55.68
N SER A 550 29.55 53.55 -56.35
CA SER A 550 29.72 52.09 -56.28
C SER A 550 30.97 51.51 -56.99
N ASP A 551 31.72 52.33 -57.73
CA ASP A 551 32.78 51.85 -58.63
C ASP A 551 34.15 51.66 -57.94
N ILE A 552 34.22 51.85 -56.62
CA ILE A 552 35.43 51.85 -55.82
C ILE A 552 35.40 50.65 -54.87
N SER A 553 36.50 49.90 -54.76
CA SER A 553 36.66 48.79 -53.80
C SER A 553 36.68 49.32 -52.36
N GLY A 554 36.18 48.54 -51.40
CA GLY A 554 36.19 48.91 -49.98
C GLY A 554 37.59 49.30 -49.47
N LYS A 555 38.64 48.68 -49.99
CA LYS A 555 40.03 48.99 -49.63
C LYS A 555 40.49 50.37 -50.13
N ASP A 556 40.11 50.75 -51.34
CA ASP A 556 40.51 52.02 -51.96
C ASP A 556 39.69 53.19 -51.39
N ALA A 557 38.39 52.98 -51.14
CA ALA A 557 37.53 53.95 -50.48
C ALA A 557 37.99 54.23 -49.03
N MET A 558 38.34 53.19 -48.27
CA MET A 558 38.89 53.34 -46.91
C MET A 558 40.26 54.04 -46.91
N SER A 559 41.09 53.83 -47.94
CA SER A 559 42.38 54.52 -48.05
C SER A 559 42.21 56.02 -48.30
N GLN A 560 41.25 56.41 -49.15
CA GLN A 560 40.92 57.82 -49.38
C GLN A 560 40.30 58.48 -48.15
N LEU A 561 39.36 57.82 -47.47
CA LEU A 561 38.75 58.32 -46.23
C LEU A 561 39.79 58.46 -45.11
N LYS A 562 40.72 57.51 -44.98
CA LYS A 562 41.83 57.58 -44.02
C LYS A 562 42.75 58.78 -44.30
N ALA A 563 43.01 59.11 -45.56
CA ALA A 563 43.79 60.29 -45.91
C ALA A 563 43.07 61.60 -45.50
N PHE A 564 41.75 61.71 -45.76
CA PHE A 564 40.94 62.84 -45.30
C PHE A 564 40.86 62.91 -43.76
N ARG A 565 40.74 61.78 -43.07
CA ARG A 565 40.70 61.73 -41.60
C ARG A 565 42.04 62.12 -40.98
N GLN A 566 43.16 61.70 -41.56
CA GLN A 566 44.49 62.11 -41.11
C GLN A 566 44.69 63.62 -41.22
N GLN A 567 44.27 64.21 -42.35
CA GLN A 567 44.36 65.67 -42.55
C GLN A 567 43.38 66.45 -41.66
N LEU A 568 42.15 65.97 -41.48
CA LEU A 568 41.15 66.55 -40.58
C LEU A 568 41.62 66.52 -39.12
N ASN A 569 42.15 65.38 -38.67
CA ASN A 569 42.67 65.20 -37.31
C ASN A 569 43.89 66.09 -37.07
N ALA A 570 44.77 66.25 -38.08
CA ALA A 570 45.91 67.16 -37.99
C ALA A 570 45.45 68.62 -37.79
N LEU A 571 44.46 69.09 -38.57
CA LEU A 571 43.91 70.43 -38.44
C LEU A 571 43.12 70.63 -37.13
N ARG A 572 42.34 69.64 -36.69
CA ARG A 572 41.64 69.67 -35.39
C ARG A 572 42.58 69.66 -34.19
N ALA A 573 43.63 68.84 -34.27
CA ALA A 573 44.66 68.80 -33.24
C ALA A 573 45.31 70.18 -33.10
N GLN A 574 45.64 70.83 -34.22
CA GLN A 574 46.20 72.17 -34.28
C GLN A 574 45.21 73.23 -33.75
N GLU A 575 43.93 73.22 -34.16
CA GLU A 575 42.86 74.13 -33.67
C GLU A 575 42.74 74.09 -32.15
N GLN A 576 42.60 72.88 -31.64
CA GLN A 576 42.38 72.65 -30.23
C GLN A 576 43.68 72.96 -29.46
N GLN A 577 44.88 72.74 -30.04
CA GLN A 577 46.18 72.98 -29.38
C GLN A 577 46.40 74.47 -29.15
N ILE A 578 46.03 75.28 -30.15
CA ILE A 578 46.01 76.73 -30.05
C ILE A 578 44.92 77.19 -29.06
N ARG A 579 43.72 76.60 -29.06
CA ARG A 579 42.62 77.02 -28.17
C ARG A 579 42.92 76.72 -26.70
N ASP A 580 43.42 75.54 -26.41
CA ASP A 580 43.74 75.11 -25.04
C ASP A 580 44.96 75.86 -24.51
N GLY A 581 45.97 76.09 -25.34
CA GLY A 581 47.12 76.90 -24.92
C GLY A 581 46.78 78.37 -24.65
N LEU A 582 45.82 78.97 -25.37
CA LEU A 582 45.36 80.34 -25.11
C LEU A 582 44.49 80.39 -23.84
N ALA A 583 43.70 79.35 -23.57
CA ALA A 583 42.87 79.23 -22.38
C ALA A 583 43.68 79.13 -21.08
N VAL A 584 44.87 78.51 -21.11
CA VAL A 584 45.82 78.46 -19.97
C VAL A 584 46.27 79.86 -19.51
N PHE A 585 46.25 80.86 -20.41
CA PHE A 585 46.57 82.25 -20.10
C PHE A 585 45.34 83.17 -20.02
N ASN A 586 44.13 82.62 -19.91
CA ASN A 586 42.85 83.34 -19.90
C ASN A 586 42.55 84.14 -21.20
N LEU A 587 43.00 83.68 -22.36
CA LEU A 587 42.65 84.23 -23.68
C LEU A 587 41.69 83.28 -24.40
N THR A 588 40.67 83.79 -25.10
CA THR A 588 39.66 82.95 -25.78
C THR A 588 39.55 83.27 -27.28
N THR A 589 39.41 82.22 -28.10
CA THR A 589 39.28 82.30 -29.57
C THR A 589 38.10 81.42 -30.05
N PRO A 590 37.27 81.86 -31.01
CA PRO A 590 36.09 81.13 -31.48
C PRO A 590 36.42 79.90 -32.37
N VAL A 591 35.58 78.86 -32.30
CA VAL A 591 35.71 77.56 -32.99
C VAL A 591 35.28 77.65 -34.46
N ASN A 592 35.99 76.93 -35.35
CA ASN A 592 35.66 76.85 -36.77
C ASN A 592 34.50 75.86 -37.00
N LEU A 593 33.33 76.42 -37.34
CA LEU A 593 32.06 75.69 -37.55
C LEU A 593 32.03 74.87 -38.85
N ASP A 594 32.87 75.18 -39.83
CA ASP A 594 32.85 74.52 -41.15
C ASP A 594 33.55 73.15 -41.10
N LEU A 595 34.67 73.06 -40.37
CA LEU A 595 35.33 71.78 -40.05
C LEU A 595 34.40 70.83 -39.27
N GLN A 596 33.51 71.34 -38.40
CA GLN A 596 32.56 70.52 -37.61
C GLN A 596 31.47 69.87 -38.46
N LYS A 597 31.06 70.52 -39.54
CA LYS A 597 30.06 69.96 -40.45
C LYS A 597 30.67 68.86 -41.32
N MET A 598 31.87 69.09 -41.83
CA MET A 598 32.63 68.12 -42.63
C MET A 598 32.93 66.83 -41.84
N GLU A 599 33.37 66.95 -40.60
CA GLU A 599 33.71 65.83 -39.72
C GLU A 599 32.55 64.86 -39.51
N LYS A 600 31.34 65.38 -39.30
CA LYS A 600 30.12 64.58 -39.15
C LYS A 600 29.71 63.85 -40.43
N GLU A 601 30.10 64.35 -41.60
CA GLU A 601 29.84 63.69 -42.88
C GLU A 601 30.90 62.64 -43.22
N LEU A 602 32.17 62.88 -42.84
CA LEU A 602 33.25 61.90 -42.95
C LEU A 602 33.02 60.67 -42.04
N GLU A 603 32.58 60.88 -40.79
CA GLU A 603 32.25 59.79 -39.84
C GLU A 603 31.23 58.80 -40.40
N LYS A 604 30.20 59.32 -41.07
CA LYS A 604 29.14 58.49 -41.66
C LYS A 604 29.64 57.71 -42.87
N LEU A 605 30.56 58.28 -43.67
CA LEU A 605 31.18 57.59 -44.80
C LEU A 605 32.13 56.48 -44.34
N GLU A 606 32.90 56.72 -43.28
CA GLU A 606 33.79 55.70 -42.68
C GLU A 606 33.02 54.54 -42.04
N GLU A 607 31.90 54.80 -41.36
CA GLU A 607 31.06 53.74 -40.79
C GLU A 607 30.51 52.80 -41.89
N VAL A 608 30.08 53.37 -43.01
CA VAL A 608 29.53 52.60 -44.15
C VAL A 608 30.62 51.79 -44.85
N TRP A 609 31.72 52.42 -45.24
CA TRP A 609 32.80 51.73 -45.97
C TRP A 609 33.61 50.78 -45.09
N GLY A 610 33.70 51.02 -43.79
CA GLY A 610 34.33 50.11 -42.84
C GLY A 610 33.58 48.78 -42.73
N LEU A 611 32.25 48.81 -42.67
CA LEU A 611 31.43 47.60 -42.67
C LEU A 611 31.47 46.86 -44.02
N VAL A 612 31.56 47.58 -45.14
CA VAL A 612 31.71 46.99 -46.48
C VAL A 612 33.04 46.25 -46.58
N PHE A 613 34.14 46.88 -46.13
CA PHE A 613 35.46 46.26 -46.11
C PHE A 613 35.51 45.03 -45.20
N GLN A 614 34.90 45.10 -44.01
CA GLN A 614 34.80 43.96 -43.08
C GLN A 614 34.06 42.77 -43.72
N TRP A 615 32.99 43.03 -44.47
CA TRP A 615 32.29 41.99 -45.22
C TRP A 615 33.15 41.40 -46.34
N GLU A 616 33.85 42.22 -47.13
CA GLU A 616 34.73 41.74 -48.21
C GLU A 616 35.87 40.86 -47.68
N GLU A 617 36.51 41.25 -46.57
CA GLU A 617 37.58 40.48 -45.93
C GLU A 617 37.06 39.17 -45.30
N SER A 618 35.93 39.24 -44.59
CA SER A 618 35.30 38.05 -44.00
C SER A 618 34.88 37.06 -45.10
N TRP A 619 34.32 37.56 -46.20
CA TRP A 619 33.89 36.75 -47.32
C TRP A 619 35.06 36.03 -48.02
N GLU A 620 36.18 36.73 -48.24
CA GLU A 620 37.38 36.13 -48.85
C GLU A 620 38.00 35.04 -47.96
N LYS A 621 37.98 35.25 -46.63
CA LYS A 621 38.39 34.24 -45.64
C LYS A 621 37.47 33.02 -45.69
N TYR A 622 36.15 33.22 -45.64
CA TYR A 622 35.18 32.11 -45.64
C TYR A 622 35.20 31.32 -46.95
N LYS A 623 35.48 31.99 -48.08
CA LYS A 623 35.58 31.35 -49.39
C LYS A 623 36.78 30.40 -49.52
N THR A 624 37.91 30.75 -48.89
CA THR A 624 39.21 30.09 -49.15
C THR A 624 39.59 29.00 -48.14
N GLN A 625 38.92 28.95 -46.98
CA GLN A 625 39.13 27.98 -45.91
C GLN A 625 38.63 26.57 -46.27
N THR A 626 39.27 25.52 -45.74
CA THR A 626 38.83 24.12 -45.88
C THR A 626 37.58 23.87 -45.03
N PHE A 627 36.62 23.08 -45.53
CA PHE A 627 35.30 22.93 -44.90
C PHE A 627 35.35 22.44 -43.44
N TRP A 628 36.28 21.55 -43.10
CA TRP A 628 36.36 20.96 -41.76
C TRP A 628 36.99 21.90 -40.71
N GLU A 629 37.87 22.80 -41.14
CA GLU A 629 38.53 23.80 -40.29
C GLU A 629 37.65 25.04 -40.03
N MET A 630 36.52 25.19 -40.73
CA MET A 630 35.62 26.33 -40.57
C MET A 630 34.91 26.33 -39.21
N GLU A 631 35.00 27.42 -38.47
CA GLU A 631 34.24 27.65 -37.23
C GLU A 631 32.86 28.24 -37.55
N THR A 632 31.81 27.41 -37.50
CA THR A 632 30.44 27.79 -37.92
C THR A 632 29.78 28.81 -37.00
N ASP A 633 30.08 28.74 -35.69
CA ASP A 633 29.43 29.59 -34.68
C ASP A 633 29.92 31.05 -34.79
N GLU A 634 31.25 31.25 -34.91
CA GLU A 634 31.85 32.57 -35.13
C GLU A 634 31.36 33.21 -36.46
N MET A 635 31.19 32.39 -37.50
CA MET A 635 30.67 32.83 -38.79
C MET A 635 29.22 33.30 -38.69
N GLU A 636 28.35 32.58 -37.99
CA GLU A 636 26.95 32.94 -37.82
C GLU A 636 26.79 34.26 -37.05
N ASP A 637 27.56 34.43 -35.96
CA ASP A 637 27.57 35.65 -35.17
C ASP A 637 28.02 36.88 -35.99
N ASN A 638 29.10 36.76 -36.77
CA ASN A 638 29.60 37.85 -37.60
C ASN A 638 28.62 38.23 -38.73
N VAL A 639 28.02 37.25 -39.41
CA VAL A 639 27.03 37.49 -40.48
C VAL A 639 25.75 38.13 -39.93
N MET A 640 25.26 37.69 -38.77
CA MET A 640 24.12 38.32 -38.09
C MET A 640 24.42 39.76 -37.66
N PHE A 641 25.63 40.01 -37.16
CA PHE A 641 26.09 41.34 -36.77
C PHE A 641 26.13 42.31 -37.96
N LEU A 642 26.77 41.92 -39.07
CA LEU A 642 26.87 42.73 -40.29
C LEU A 642 25.47 43.01 -40.87
N PHE A 643 24.59 42.01 -40.94
CA PHE A 643 23.23 42.18 -41.46
C PHE A 643 22.40 43.17 -40.63
N ARG A 644 22.49 43.14 -39.29
CA ARG A 644 21.79 44.10 -38.41
C ARG A 644 22.30 45.53 -38.63
N ASN A 645 23.61 45.70 -38.77
CA ASN A 645 24.23 47.02 -38.98
C ASN A 645 23.90 47.62 -40.36
N PHE A 646 23.97 46.84 -41.44
CA PHE A 646 23.56 47.32 -42.77
C PHE A 646 22.07 47.67 -42.84
N ASN A 647 21.19 46.93 -42.14
CA ASN A 647 19.78 47.28 -42.02
C ASN A 647 19.55 48.60 -41.26
N ARG A 648 20.31 48.84 -40.19
CA ARG A 648 20.28 50.10 -39.43
C ARG A 648 20.70 51.28 -40.30
N LEU A 649 21.83 51.16 -41.00
CA LEU A 649 22.38 52.23 -41.84
C LEU A 649 21.51 52.55 -43.06
N SER A 650 20.94 51.53 -43.71
CA SER A 650 19.98 51.70 -44.82
C SER A 650 18.75 52.54 -44.41
N ARG A 651 18.31 52.46 -43.13
CA ARG A 651 17.22 53.31 -42.61
C ARG A 651 17.68 54.72 -42.24
N GLN A 652 18.84 54.86 -41.61
CA GLN A 652 19.34 56.15 -41.08
C GLN A 652 19.86 57.10 -42.17
N LEU A 653 20.36 56.55 -43.30
CA LEU A 653 20.99 57.32 -44.38
C LEU A 653 20.15 57.34 -45.66
N LYS A 654 18.85 57.06 -45.56
CA LYS A 654 17.93 56.98 -46.69
C LYS A 654 17.88 58.27 -47.53
N ASP A 655 18.02 59.42 -46.88
CA ASP A 655 17.97 60.74 -47.51
C ASP A 655 19.25 61.11 -48.30
N LYS A 656 20.35 60.36 -48.12
CA LYS A 656 21.66 60.60 -48.74
C LYS A 656 21.89 59.80 -50.04
N GLY A 657 21.09 58.76 -50.30
CA GLY A 657 21.08 58.04 -51.57
C GLY A 657 22.34 57.24 -51.93
N TRP A 658 23.06 56.68 -50.95
CA TRP A 658 24.30 55.92 -51.20
C TRP A 658 24.01 54.47 -51.62
N GLU A 659 24.21 54.15 -52.90
CA GLU A 659 23.88 52.85 -53.51
C GLU A 659 24.62 51.64 -52.90
N ILE A 660 25.81 51.84 -52.32
CA ILE A 660 26.67 50.78 -51.77
C ILE A 660 26.05 50.04 -50.56
N ILE A 661 25.23 50.73 -49.77
CA ILE A 661 24.61 50.16 -48.56
C ILE A 661 23.60 49.07 -48.92
N ASP A 662 22.74 49.35 -49.91
CA ASP A 662 21.67 48.43 -50.28
C ASP A 662 22.20 47.21 -51.04
N ILE A 663 23.23 47.37 -51.88
CA ILE A 663 23.87 46.26 -52.60
C ILE A 663 24.56 45.30 -51.62
N THR A 664 25.29 45.82 -50.63
CA THR A 664 26.04 44.97 -49.67
C THR A 664 25.10 44.24 -48.72
N ARG A 665 24.01 44.88 -48.29
CA ARG A 665 22.96 44.25 -47.46
C ARG A 665 22.37 43.00 -48.12
N VAL A 666 22.08 43.07 -49.41
CA VAL A 666 21.50 41.93 -50.16
C VAL A 666 22.48 40.77 -50.23
N LYS A 667 23.78 41.03 -50.41
CA LYS A 667 24.82 39.99 -50.43
C LYS A 667 24.96 39.27 -49.07
N VAL A 668 24.93 40.01 -47.96
CA VAL A 668 25.03 39.43 -46.60
C VAL A 668 23.81 38.55 -46.27
N ASP A 669 22.59 38.97 -46.61
CA ASP A 669 21.38 38.17 -46.33
C ASP A 669 21.33 36.87 -47.14
N ALA A 670 21.85 36.89 -48.38
CA ALA A 670 21.92 35.68 -49.20
C ALA A 670 22.80 34.60 -48.56
N PHE A 671 23.96 34.97 -48.01
CA PHE A 671 24.85 34.04 -47.32
C PHE A 671 24.30 33.57 -45.96
N ARG A 672 23.64 34.46 -45.20
CA ARG A 672 22.99 34.09 -43.92
C ARG A 672 22.04 32.90 -44.07
N ARG A 673 21.30 32.84 -45.16
CA ARG A 673 20.33 31.76 -45.44
C ARG A 673 20.99 30.41 -45.76
N THR A 674 22.30 30.36 -46.01
CA THR A 674 23.04 29.13 -46.33
C THR A 674 23.74 28.48 -45.12
N LEU A 675 23.78 29.14 -43.96
CA LEU A 675 24.50 28.64 -42.77
C LEU A 675 23.91 27.35 -42.16
N PRO A 676 22.58 27.16 -42.03
CA PRO A 676 22.02 25.93 -41.43
C PRO A 676 22.44 24.64 -42.15
N LEU A 677 22.52 24.69 -43.48
CA LEU A 677 22.99 23.59 -44.33
C LEU A 677 24.44 23.19 -44.02
N ILE A 678 25.31 24.14 -43.70
CA ILE A 678 26.70 23.87 -43.32
C ILE A 678 26.74 23.12 -41.98
N GLY A 679 25.87 23.50 -41.04
CA GLY A 679 25.68 22.78 -39.78
C GLY A 679 25.24 21.33 -39.98
N ASP A 680 24.24 21.09 -40.83
CA ASP A 680 23.74 19.74 -41.12
C ASP A 680 24.79 18.83 -41.75
N LEU A 681 25.62 19.38 -42.66
CA LEU A 681 26.73 18.66 -43.31
C LEU A 681 27.90 18.37 -42.37
N LYS A 682 28.12 19.21 -41.34
CA LYS A 682 29.18 19.05 -40.34
C LYS A 682 28.78 18.14 -39.18
N ASN A 683 27.59 17.54 -39.21
CA ASN A 683 27.12 16.65 -38.15
C ASN A 683 28.10 15.46 -37.94
N PRO A 684 28.71 15.30 -36.75
CA PRO A 684 29.70 14.25 -36.47
C PRO A 684 29.12 12.83 -36.50
N CYS A 685 27.78 12.69 -36.49
CA CYS A 685 27.09 11.41 -36.58
C CYS A 685 27.07 10.85 -38.02
N MET A 686 27.43 11.66 -39.01
CA MET A 686 27.46 11.23 -40.41
C MET A 686 28.49 10.10 -40.63
N ARG A 687 28.16 9.16 -41.52
CA ARG A 687 28.94 7.97 -41.89
C ARG A 687 28.92 7.83 -43.40
N GLU A 688 29.77 6.98 -43.97
CA GLU A 688 29.89 6.82 -45.43
C GLU A 688 28.55 6.56 -46.14
N ARG A 689 27.64 5.78 -45.51
CA ARG A 689 26.28 5.53 -46.03
C ARG A 689 25.43 6.80 -46.16
N HIS A 690 25.58 7.77 -45.26
CA HIS A 690 24.85 9.04 -45.30
C HIS A 690 25.41 9.95 -46.40
N TRP A 691 26.74 10.02 -46.51
CA TRP A 691 27.41 10.72 -47.61
C TRP A 691 27.08 10.11 -48.98
N HIS A 692 26.95 8.79 -49.05
CA HIS A 692 26.51 8.12 -50.28
C HIS A 692 25.06 8.46 -50.65
N ARG A 693 24.15 8.58 -49.67
CA ARG A 693 22.78 9.10 -49.91
C ARG A 693 22.81 10.53 -50.44
N ILE A 694 23.65 11.42 -49.90
CA ILE A 694 23.80 12.80 -50.39
C ILE A 694 24.33 12.83 -51.82
N LYS A 695 25.37 12.04 -52.15
CA LYS A 695 25.89 11.92 -53.53
C LYS A 695 24.83 11.42 -54.52
N THR A 696 24.04 10.44 -54.10
CA THR A 696 22.96 9.88 -54.91
C THR A 696 21.83 10.90 -55.12
N LEU A 697 21.48 11.65 -54.07
CA LEU A 697 20.43 12.67 -54.11
C LEU A 697 20.80 13.84 -55.00
N MET A 698 22.07 14.27 -54.96
CA MET A 698 22.57 15.36 -55.80
C MET A 698 22.93 14.92 -57.22
N GLY A 699 23.16 13.63 -57.46
CA GLY A 699 23.64 13.11 -58.75
C GLY A 699 25.07 13.56 -59.10
N VAL A 700 25.87 13.95 -58.11
CA VAL A 700 27.24 14.46 -58.29
C VAL A 700 28.20 13.69 -57.38
N GLU A 701 29.29 13.21 -57.96
CA GLU A 701 30.41 12.63 -57.23
C GLU A 701 31.32 13.74 -56.69
N PHE A 702 31.56 13.73 -55.37
CA PHE A 702 32.52 14.59 -54.69
C PHE A 702 33.17 13.83 -53.54
N ASP A 703 34.40 14.19 -53.17
CA ASP A 703 35.10 13.63 -52.02
C ASP A 703 35.02 14.61 -50.84
N GLN A 704 34.32 14.20 -49.78
CA GLN A 704 34.13 15.01 -48.59
C GLN A 704 35.41 15.17 -47.74
N ASN A 705 36.43 14.34 -47.95
CA ASN A 705 37.69 14.39 -47.20
C ASN A 705 38.83 15.09 -47.97
N SER A 706 38.58 15.59 -49.17
CA SER A 706 39.59 16.28 -49.99
C SER A 706 39.86 17.70 -49.48
N GLU A 707 41.11 18.16 -49.59
CA GLU A 707 41.50 19.56 -49.34
C GLU A 707 40.80 20.56 -50.29
N ASP A 708 40.27 20.06 -51.42
CA ASP A 708 39.48 20.83 -52.37
C ASP A 708 38.02 21.02 -51.94
N PHE A 709 37.56 20.34 -50.88
CA PHE A 709 36.23 20.49 -50.33
C PHE A 709 36.13 21.78 -49.51
N LYS A 710 36.02 22.90 -50.22
CA LYS A 710 35.90 24.27 -49.68
C LYS A 710 34.48 24.81 -49.85
N LEU A 711 34.13 25.87 -49.13
CA LEU A 711 32.81 26.51 -49.22
C LEU A 711 32.47 26.94 -50.66
N GLU A 712 33.46 27.37 -51.45
CA GLU A 712 33.30 27.68 -52.87
C GLU A 712 32.80 26.48 -53.69
N LEU A 713 33.27 25.27 -53.39
CA LEU A 713 32.82 24.05 -54.08
C LEU A 713 31.37 23.71 -53.70
N ILE A 714 31.00 23.88 -52.43
CA ILE A 714 29.63 23.64 -51.92
C ILE A 714 28.63 24.61 -52.57
N MET A 715 29.01 25.89 -52.73
CA MET A 715 28.21 26.87 -53.43
C MET A 715 28.11 26.57 -54.93
N ARG A 716 29.22 26.17 -55.56
CA ARG A 716 29.26 25.81 -56.99
C ARG A 716 28.40 24.59 -57.32
N LEU A 717 28.35 23.62 -56.41
CA LEU A 717 27.55 22.41 -56.52
C LEU A 717 26.08 22.61 -56.09
N ASN A 718 25.72 23.84 -55.67
CA ASN A 718 24.37 24.25 -55.32
C ASN A 718 23.69 23.36 -54.27
N PHE A 719 24.41 22.99 -53.21
CA PHE A 719 23.85 22.20 -52.09
C PHE A 719 22.61 22.86 -51.46
N GLN A 720 22.48 24.18 -51.58
CA GLN A 720 21.33 24.94 -51.09
C GLN A 720 19.99 24.47 -51.67
N ALA A 721 19.98 23.89 -52.88
CA ALA A 721 18.76 23.36 -53.48
C ALA A 721 18.23 22.09 -52.79
N TYR A 722 19.07 21.40 -52.00
CA TYR A 722 18.77 20.12 -51.34
C TYR A 722 18.85 20.21 -49.81
N ALA A 723 18.77 21.41 -49.25
CA ALA A 723 19.02 21.64 -47.83
C ALA A 723 18.04 20.88 -46.90
N GLU A 724 16.77 20.79 -47.26
CA GLU A 724 15.76 20.06 -46.47
C GLU A 724 16.04 18.55 -46.44
N ASP A 725 16.43 17.96 -47.58
CA ASP A 725 16.76 16.54 -47.67
C ASP A 725 18.04 16.21 -46.90
N ILE A 726 19.04 17.09 -46.97
CA ILE A 726 20.30 16.95 -46.24
C ILE A 726 20.06 17.02 -44.72
N ALA A 727 19.17 17.90 -44.27
CA ALA A 727 18.76 17.98 -42.86
C ALA A 727 18.09 16.67 -42.40
N GLU A 728 17.23 16.05 -43.22
CA GLU A 728 16.63 14.75 -42.88
C GLU A 728 17.69 13.63 -42.77
N ILE A 729 18.64 13.59 -43.70
CA ILE A 729 19.75 12.61 -43.68
C ILE A 729 20.64 12.82 -42.44
N SER A 730 20.93 14.07 -42.09
CA SER A 730 21.72 14.42 -40.91
C SER A 730 21.03 13.98 -39.61
N ASN A 731 19.72 14.23 -39.49
CA ASN A 731 18.92 13.77 -38.35
C ASN A 731 18.87 12.23 -38.26
N ALA A 732 18.71 11.55 -39.40
CA ALA A 732 18.75 10.08 -39.46
C ALA A 732 20.07 9.53 -38.91
N ALA A 733 21.20 10.17 -39.25
CA ALA A 733 22.52 9.77 -38.77
C ALA A 733 22.65 9.85 -37.24
N THR A 734 22.10 10.91 -36.64
CA THR A 734 22.07 11.08 -35.17
C THR A 734 21.22 10.02 -34.50
N MET A 735 20.04 9.70 -35.06
CA MET A 735 19.16 8.66 -34.52
C MET A 735 19.77 7.26 -34.64
N GLU A 736 20.45 6.96 -35.75
CA GLU A 736 21.17 5.69 -35.94
C GLU A 736 22.31 5.50 -34.93
N LEU A 737 23.07 6.56 -34.62
CA LEU A 737 24.16 6.49 -33.64
C LEU A 737 23.65 6.17 -32.23
N ASN A 738 22.47 6.68 -31.86
CA ASN A 738 21.83 6.36 -30.58
C ASN A 738 21.49 4.87 -30.47
N ILE A 739 20.98 4.26 -31.55
CA ILE A 739 20.70 2.81 -31.61
C ILE A 739 22.01 2.01 -31.51
N GLU A 740 23.05 2.41 -32.24
CA GLU A 740 24.35 1.74 -32.23
C GLU A 740 24.99 1.76 -30.83
N ASN A 741 24.97 2.91 -30.15
CA ASN A 741 25.50 3.05 -28.81
C ASN A 741 24.68 2.25 -27.79
N GLY A 742 23.35 2.26 -27.88
CA GLY A 742 22.50 1.47 -27.01
C GLY A 742 22.74 -0.03 -27.15
N LEU A 743 22.90 -0.54 -28.38
CA LEU A 743 23.26 -1.95 -28.62
C LEU A 743 24.63 -2.33 -28.07
N LYS A 744 25.63 -1.44 -28.18
CA LYS A 744 26.95 -1.65 -27.56
C LYS A 744 26.84 -1.75 -26.05
N THR A 745 26.09 -0.85 -25.41
CA THR A 745 25.86 -0.88 -23.96
C THR A 745 25.19 -2.18 -23.53
N ILE A 746 24.11 -2.60 -24.21
CA ILE A 746 23.41 -3.85 -23.90
C ILE A 746 24.38 -5.04 -23.98
N ARG A 747 25.18 -5.13 -25.06
CA ARG A 747 26.17 -6.19 -25.23
C ARG A 747 27.20 -6.23 -24.11
N GLU A 748 27.71 -5.07 -23.70
CA GLU A 748 28.73 -4.98 -22.64
C GLU A 748 28.18 -5.34 -21.27
N VAL A 749 26.96 -4.89 -20.94
CA VAL A 749 26.30 -5.24 -19.69
C VAL A 749 26.10 -6.75 -19.61
N TRP A 750 25.46 -7.35 -20.60
CA TRP A 750 25.13 -8.79 -20.57
C TRP A 750 26.34 -9.71 -20.64
N LYS A 751 27.48 -9.24 -21.14
CA LYS A 751 28.76 -9.96 -21.06
C LYS A 751 29.30 -10.03 -19.63
N ASN A 752 28.98 -9.04 -18.79
CA ASN A 752 29.50 -8.90 -17.44
C ASN A 752 28.47 -9.25 -16.35
N THR A 753 27.19 -9.39 -16.69
CA THR A 753 26.13 -9.77 -15.74
C THR A 753 26.32 -11.19 -15.21
N THR A 754 26.64 -11.30 -13.93
CA THR A 754 26.86 -12.57 -13.24
C THR A 754 25.56 -13.23 -12.82
N TYR A 755 25.49 -14.55 -12.96
CA TYR A 755 24.34 -15.35 -12.50
C TYR A 755 24.72 -16.12 -11.22
N GLU A 756 24.27 -15.63 -10.05
CA GLU A 756 24.68 -16.19 -8.76
C GLU A 756 23.91 -17.47 -8.39
N MET A 757 24.64 -18.59 -8.34
CA MET A 757 24.13 -19.86 -7.83
C MET A 757 24.93 -20.31 -6.59
N GLN A 758 24.25 -21.00 -5.67
CA GLN A 758 24.81 -21.54 -4.45
C GLN A 758 24.71 -23.06 -4.44
N HIS A 759 25.71 -23.74 -3.88
CA HIS A 759 25.67 -25.20 -3.72
C HIS A 759 24.56 -25.61 -2.72
N HIS A 760 23.77 -26.64 -3.07
CA HIS A 760 22.71 -27.18 -2.20
C HIS A 760 23.04 -28.60 -1.71
N LYS A 761 23.18 -29.57 -2.62
CA LYS A 761 23.42 -30.98 -2.27
C LYS A 761 23.95 -31.79 -3.47
N GLY A 762 25.01 -32.59 -3.28
CA GLY A 762 25.60 -33.35 -4.39
C GLY A 762 26.09 -32.43 -5.50
N GLU A 763 25.68 -32.68 -6.75
CA GLU A 763 25.95 -31.84 -7.94
C GLU A 763 24.86 -30.78 -8.18
N MET A 764 23.91 -30.59 -7.26
CA MET A 764 22.78 -29.68 -7.41
C MET A 764 23.07 -28.29 -6.83
N TYR A 765 22.71 -27.27 -7.60
CA TYR A 765 22.87 -25.86 -7.24
C TYR A 765 21.49 -25.18 -7.11
N ARG A 766 21.42 -24.11 -6.31
CA ARG A 766 20.25 -23.27 -6.12
C ARG A 766 20.52 -21.86 -6.63
N ILE A 767 19.56 -21.27 -7.31
CA ILE A 767 19.57 -19.87 -7.71
C ILE A 767 19.46 -19.01 -6.44
N LYS A 768 20.36 -18.05 -6.26
CA LYS A 768 20.48 -17.24 -5.03
C LYS A 768 19.91 -15.83 -5.19
N ASN A 769 20.48 -15.04 -6.10
CA ASN A 769 20.05 -13.67 -6.38
C ASN A 769 19.77 -13.53 -7.89
N VAL A 770 18.63 -12.95 -8.21
CA VAL A 770 18.14 -12.71 -9.58
C VAL A 770 17.57 -11.30 -9.76
N GLU A 771 17.48 -10.48 -8.71
CA GLU A 771 16.80 -9.17 -8.77
C GLU A 771 17.47 -8.25 -9.78
N ASP A 772 18.80 -8.09 -9.69
CA ASP A 772 19.57 -7.25 -10.62
C ASP A 772 19.46 -7.77 -12.06
N VAL A 773 19.47 -9.09 -12.25
CA VAL A 773 19.38 -9.72 -13.58
C VAL A 773 18.00 -9.50 -14.19
N MET A 774 16.92 -9.66 -13.40
CA MET A 774 15.54 -9.44 -13.86
C MET A 774 15.27 -7.96 -14.15
N GLN A 775 15.77 -7.04 -13.32
CA GLN A 775 15.70 -5.60 -13.58
C GLN A 775 16.38 -5.24 -14.91
N PHE A 776 17.60 -5.74 -15.15
CA PHE A 776 18.28 -5.53 -16.43
C PHE A 776 17.56 -6.18 -17.62
N LEU A 777 16.83 -7.27 -17.43
CA LEU A 777 16.03 -7.90 -18.49
C LEU A 777 14.86 -7.00 -18.91
N GLU A 778 14.09 -6.50 -17.93
CA GLU A 778 12.94 -5.64 -18.18
C GLU A 778 13.35 -4.32 -18.85
N ASP A 779 14.37 -3.65 -18.30
CA ASP A 779 14.85 -2.35 -18.81
C ASP A 779 15.37 -2.48 -20.26
N HIS A 780 16.21 -3.49 -20.53
CA HIS A 780 16.76 -3.69 -21.87
C HIS A 780 15.73 -4.25 -22.86
N GLN A 781 14.71 -5.01 -22.43
CA GLN A 781 13.59 -5.40 -23.29
C GLN A 781 12.81 -4.19 -23.78
N VAL A 782 12.45 -3.26 -22.88
CA VAL A 782 11.74 -2.03 -23.24
C VAL A 782 12.61 -1.17 -24.18
N GLN A 783 13.90 -1.05 -23.87
CA GLN A 783 14.84 -0.31 -24.70
C GLN A 783 14.95 -0.89 -26.13
N LEU A 784 15.08 -2.21 -26.27
CA LEU A 784 15.15 -2.89 -27.56
C LEU A 784 13.84 -2.78 -28.36
N SER A 785 12.70 -2.89 -27.68
CA SER A 785 11.38 -2.70 -28.31
C SER A 785 11.21 -1.27 -28.85
N SER A 786 11.65 -0.28 -28.06
CA SER A 786 11.66 1.13 -28.48
C SER A 786 12.56 1.34 -29.70
N MET A 787 13.80 0.82 -29.69
CA MET A 787 14.71 0.88 -30.85
C MET A 787 14.08 0.26 -32.10
N LYS A 788 13.45 -0.91 -31.96
CA LYS A 788 12.80 -1.65 -33.06
C LYS A 788 11.61 -0.90 -33.68
N SER A 789 10.92 -0.07 -32.90
CA SER A 789 9.77 0.71 -33.38
C SER A 789 10.17 1.92 -34.25
N THR A 790 11.44 2.33 -34.22
CA THR A 790 11.90 3.50 -34.97
C THR A 790 12.17 3.18 -36.44
N LYS A 791 11.92 4.14 -37.34
CA LYS A 791 12.25 3.99 -38.77
C LYS A 791 13.76 3.90 -39.06
N TYR A 792 14.60 4.26 -38.10
CA TYR A 792 16.07 4.32 -38.23
C TYR A 792 16.76 3.00 -37.87
N VAL A 793 16.00 1.97 -37.47
CA VAL A 793 16.55 0.66 -37.05
C VAL A 793 16.98 -0.24 -38.21
N GLU A 794 16.63 0.10 -39.45
CA GLU A 794 16.83 -0.76 -40.63
C GLU A 794 18.27 -1.35 -40.75
N PRO A 795 19.36 -0.59 -40.50
CA PRO A 795 20.72 -1.14 -40.54
C PRO A 795 21.02 -2.15 -39.42
N PHE A 796 20.28 -2.09 -38.31
CA PHE A 796 20.53 -2.84 -37.06
C PHE A 796 19.47 -3.90 -36.76
N ILE A 797 18.44 -4.05 -37.59
CA ILE A 797 17.25 -4.87 -37.31
C ILE A 797 17.57 -6.33 -36.94
N LYS A 798 18.56 -6.94 -37.60
CA LYS A 798 18.99 -8.32 -37.31
C LYS A 798 19.57 -8.45 -35.91
N GLU A 799 20.26 -7.43 -35.45
CA GLU A 799 20.95 -7.42 -34.16
C GLU A 799 19.97 -7.10 -33.02
N VAL A 800 19.09 -6.12 -33.22
CA VAL A 800 18.00 -5.79 -32.27
C VAL A 800 17.08 -6.99 -32.07
N ASP A 801 16.66 -7.65 -33.16
CA ASP A 801 15.76 -8.81 -33.10
C ASP A 801 16.42 -10.04 -32.43
N TYR A 802 17.73 -10.22 -32.61
CA TYR A 802 18.49 -11.25 -31.89
C TYR A 802 18.47 -11.00 -30.39
N TRP A 803 18.86 -9.80 -29.95
CA TRP A 803 18.90 -9.45 -28.53
C TRP A 803 17.53 -9.48 -27.87
N GLU A 804 16.49 -8.98 -28.54
CA GLU A 804 15.11 -8.99 -28.01
C GLU A 804 14.62 -10.43 -27.76
N LYS A 805 14.82 -11.34 -28.72
CA LYS A 805 14.44 -12.75 -28.59
C LYS A 805 15.27 -13.49 -27.54
N SER A 806 16.58 -13.24 -27.51
CA SER A 806 17.47 -13.90 -26.55
C SER A 806 17.18 -13.47 -25.11
N LEU A 807 17.00 -12.17 -24.85
CA LEU A 807 16.66 -11.68 -23.51
C LEU A 807 15.26 -12.12 -23.07
N GLY A 808 14.26 -12.12 -23.99
CA GLY A 808 12.95 -12.69 -23.69
C GLY A 808 12.98 -14.15 -23.27
N TYR A 809 13.73 -14.98 -23.99
CA TYR A 809 13.88 -16.38 -23.62
C TYR A 809 14.60 -16.59 -22.28
N ILE A 810 15.61 -15.76 -21.97
CA ILE A 810 16.33 -15.82 -20.69
C ILE A 810 15.38 -15.47 -19.53
N ALA A 811 14.57 -14.41 -19.67
CA ALA A 811 13.59 -14.02 -18.65
C ALA A 811 12.62 -15.16 -18.34
N GLU A 812 12.01 -15.74 -19.39
CA GLU A 812 11.12 -16.88 -19.27
C GLU A 812 11.78 -18.10 -18.60
N CYS A 813 13.04 -18.39 -18.92
CA CYS A 813 13.78 -19.50 -18.31
C CYS A 813 14.04 -19.27 -16.81
N ILE A 814 14.45 -18.07 -16.41
CA ILE A 814 14.75 -17.75 -15.00
C ILE A 814 13.46 -17.82 -14.16
N GLU A 815 12.36 -17.26 -14.64
CA GLU A 815 11.07 -17.30 -13.92
C GLU A 815 10.60 -18.73 -13.65
N ILE A 816 10.62 -19.59 -14.66
CA ILE A 816 10.19 -20.98 -14.51
C ILE A 816 11.19 -21.78 -13.67
N ALA A 817 12.50 -21.51 -13.79
CA ALA A 817 13.50 -22.16 -12.94
C ALA A 817 13.29 -21.83 -11.45
N LEU A 818 12.92 -20.60 -11.11
CA LEU A 818 12.57 -20.20 -9.74
C LEU A 818 11.30 -20.91 -9.24
N GLN A 819 10.31 -21.07 -10.12
CA GLN A 819 9.10 -21.83 -9.84
C GLN A 819 9.38 -23.31 -9.55
N VAL A 820 10.24 -23.95 -10.36
CA VAL A 820 10.70 -25.33 -10.13
C VAL A 820 11.45 -25.42 -8.80
N GLN A 821 12.39 -24.50 -8.54
CA GLN A 821 13.18 -24.48 -7.31
C GLN A 821 12.30 -24.40 -6.06
N ARG A 822 11.31 -23.49 -6.02
CA ARG A 822 10.42 -23.31 -4.87
C ARG A 822 9.61 -24.60 -4.57
N ARG A 823 8.97 -25.16 -5.59
CA ARG A 823 8.16 -26.39 -5.47
C ARG A 823 9.02 -27.60 -5.11
N TYR A 824 10.19 -27.73 -5.72
CA TYR A 824 11.13 -28.81 -5.45
C TYR A 824 11.60 -28.79 -4.00
N LEU A 825 12.04 -27.63 -3.48
CA LEU A 825 12.54 -27.53 -2.11
C LEU A 825 11.46 -27.85 -1.07
N TYR A 826 10.20 -27.48 -1.34
CA TYR A 826 9.07 -27.87 -0.49
C TYR A 826 8.90 -29.39 -0.45
N LEU A 827 8.82 -30.04 -1.62
CA LEU A 827 8.66 -31.49 -1.72
C LEU A 827 9.88 -32.28 -1.21
N GLU A 828 11.09 -31.76 -1.36
CA GLU A 828 12.31 -32.38 -0.83
C GLU A 828 12.23 -32.54 0.68
N SER A 829 11.74 -31.51 1.39
CA SER A 829 11.58 -31.57 2.84
C SER A 829 10.58 -32.65 3.28
N ILE A 830 9.53 -32.89 2.49
CA ILE A 830 8.44 -33.84 2.79
C ILE A 830 8.85 -35.27 2.46
N PHE A 831 9.43 -35.50 1.28
CA PHE A 831 9.88 -36.83 0.85
C PHE A 831 11.19 -37.27 1.52
N SER A 832 11.79 -36.43 2.37
CA SER A 832 12.89 -36.85 3.26
C SER A 832 12.45 -37.90 4.30
N GLY A 833 11.16 -37.95 4.65
CA GLY A 833 10.60 -38.90 5.61
C GLY A 833 10.30 -40.29 4.99
N GLU A 834 10.89 -41.35 5.55
CA GLU A 834 10.73 -42.73 5.05
C GLU A 834 9.26 -43.22 5.03
N ASP A 835 8.44 -42.76 5.97
CA ASP A 835 7.06 -43.24 6.10
C ASP A 835 6.14 -42.69 4.99
N ILE A 836 6.33 -41.45 4.54
CA ILE A 836 5.56 -40.88 3.41
C ILE A 836 6.01 -41.50 2.09
N ARG A 837 7.31 -41.77 1.92
CA ARG A 837 7.83 -42.43 0.70
C ARG A 837 7.23 -43.83 0.48
N LYS A 838 6.92 -44.57 1.55
CA LYS A 838 6.27 -45.89 1.46
C LYS A 838 4.78 -45.82 1.08
N GLN A 839 4.12 -44.70 1.36
CA GLN A 839 2.68 -44.52 1.10
C GLN A 839 2.41 -44.01 -0.33
N LEU A 840 3.36 -43.30 -0.95
CA LEU A 840 3.24 -42.72 -2.30
C LEU A 840 4.40 -43.17 -3.23
N PRO A 841 4.51 -44.47 -3.56
CA PRO A 841 5.68 -45.01 -4.29
C PRO A 841 5.77 -44.54 -5.75
N SER A 842 4.64 -44.33 -6.43
CA SER A 842 4.59 -43.82 -7.81
C SER A 842 5.13 -42.39 -7.91
N GLU A 843 4.71 -41.53 -7.00
CA GLU A 843 5.08 -40.12 -6.93
C GLU A 843 6.56 -39.96 -6.55
N VAL A 844 7.07 -40.83 -5.66
CA VAL A 844 8.50 -40.87 -5.32
C VAL A 844 9.36 -41.18 -6.55
N GLN A 845 8.96 -42.12 -7.39
CA GLN A 845 9.70 -42.44 -8.62
C GLN A 845 9.73 -41.24 -9.60
N ILE A 846 8.61 -40.52 -9.73
CA ILE A 846 8.53 -39.30 -10.55
C ILE A 846 9.44 -38.21 -9.96
N PHE A 847 9.43 -38.04 -8.62
CA PHE A 847 10.25 -37.07 -7.92
C PHE A 847 11.76 -37.35 -8.05
N ASP A 848 12.17 -38.62 -7.98
CA ASP A 848 13.57 -39.02 -8.13
C ASP A 848 14.08 -38.75 -9.56
N ASN A 849 13.25 -39.00 -10.60
CA ASN A 849 13.57 -38.65 -11.99
C ASN A 849 13.67 -37.11 -12.17
N LEU A 850 12.74 -36.36 -11.58
CA LEU A 850 12.75 -34.90 -11.53
C LEU A 850 14.02 -34.35 -10.88
N THR A 851 14.47 -35.00 -9.80
CA THR A 851 15.69 -34.64 -9.08
C THR A 851 16.92 -34.78 -9.98
N ALA A 852 16.99 -35.85 -10.77
CA ALA A 852 18.08 -36.04 -11.74
C ALA A 852 18.07 -34.96 -12.83
N ASP A 853 16.89 -34.66 -13.41
CA ASP A 853 16.73 -33.60 -14.41
C ASP A 853 17.09 -32.21 -13.84
N TRP A 854 16.69 -31.91 -12.61
CA TRP A 854 17.00 -30.64 -11.94
C TRP A 854 18.49 -30.48 -11.64
N THR A 855 19.14 -31.58 -11.24
CA THR A 855 20.58 -31.61 -11.00
C THR A 855 21.36 -31.34 -12.29
N GLU A 856 20.95 -31.95 -13.42
CA GLU A 856 21.55 -31.69 -14.74
C GLU A 856 21.41 -30.22 -15.13
N ILE A 857 20.21 -29.64 -15.00
CA ILE A 857 19.94 -28.25 -15.40
C ILE A 857 20.73 -27.27 -14.54
N THR A 858 20.68 -27.41 -13.21
CA THR A 858 21.33 -26.48 -12.28
C THR A 858 22.86 -26.54 -12.35
N SER A 859 23.44 -27.71 -12.63
CA SER A 859 24.88 -27.86 -12.87
C SER A 859 25.32 -27.14 -14.15
N ASN A 860 24.56 -27.28 -15.24
CA ASN A 860 24.83 -26.56 -16.49
C ASN A 860 24.64 -25.04 -16.36
N MET A 861 23.60 -24.59 -15.65
CA MET A 861 23.38 -23.17 -15.36
C MET A 861 24.55 -22.56 -14.57
N ASN A 862 25.06 -23.29 -13.58
CA ASN A 862 26.20 -22.83 -12.77
C ASN A 862 27.50 -22.78 -13.58
N ALA A 863 27.68 -23.68 -14.56
CA ALA A 863 28.85 -23.69 -15.44
C ALA A 863 28.94 -22.44 -16.34
N GLY A 864 27.80 -21.87 -16.75
CA GLY A 864 27.72 -20.73 -17.67
C GLY A 864 28.21 -19.38 -17.10
N LYS A 865 28.25 -19.21 -15.77
CA LYS A 865 28.71 -18.00 -15.02
C LYS A 865 27.99 -16.66 -15.32
N ASN A 866 27.52 -16.44 -16.54
CA ASN A 866 26.68 -15.32 -16.97
C ASN A 866 25.27 -15.81 -17.35
N ALA A 867 24.29 -14.90 -17.32
CA ALA A 867 22.87 -15.27 -17.50
C ALA A 867 22.55 -15.82 -18.91
N ILE A 868 23.31 -15.39 -19.94
CA ILE A 868 23.16 -15.87 -21.32
C ILE A 868 23.59 -17.32 -21.39
N GLU A 869 24.83 -17.65 -21.03
CA GLU A 869 25.36 -19.01 -21.08
C GLU A 869 24.62 -19.94 -20.12
N ALA A 870 24.13 -19.43 -18.99
CA ALA A 870 23.32 -20.20 -18.05
C ALA A 870 21.99 -20.67 -18.67
N CYS A 871 21.33 -19.87 -19.51
CA CYS A 871 20.01 -20.19 -20.07
C CYS A 871 20.05 -20.67 -21.53
N LEU A 872 21.08 -20.30 -22.31
CA LEU A 872 21.24 -20.59 -23.74
C LEU A 872 22.37 -21.59 -24.03
N TYR A 873 22.77 -22.43 -23.07
CA TYR A 873 23.74 -23.52 -23.31
C TYR A 873 23.26 -24.57 -24.33
N LYS A 874 21.95 -24.60 -24.63
CA LYS A 874 21.33 -25.36 -25.73
C LYS A 874 20.40 -24.43 -26.53
N PRO A 875 20.14 -24.74 -27.82
CA PRO A 875 19.26 -23.92 -28.65
C PRO A 875 17.87 -23.74 -28.02
N ALA A 876 17.39 -22.49 -27.96
CA ALA A 876 16.04 -22.19 -27.51
C ALA A 876 15.00 -22.90 -28.41
N PRO A 877 13.87 -23.42 -27.85
CA PRO A 877 13.40 -23.30 -26.47
C PRO A 877 13.63 -24.57 -25.59
N TYR A 878 14.81 -25.21 -25.66
CA TYR A 878 15.05 -26.48 -24.96
C TYR A 878 14.90 -26.40 -23.43
N VAL A 879 15.59 -25.45 -22.79
CA VAL A 879 15.64 -25.32 -21.32
C VAL A 879 14.27 -24.96 -20.77
N PHE A 880 13.62 -23.97 -21.36
CA PHE A 880 12.25 -23.57 -21.03
C PHE A 880 11.26 -24.74 -21.09
N ASN A 881 11.28 -25.53 -22.16
CA ASN A 881 10.36 -26.67 -22.30
C ASN A 881 10.63 -27.76 -21.25
N LYS A 882 11.91 -28.02 -20.93
CA LYS A 882 12.27 -29.01 -19.90
C LYS A 882 11.81 -28.53 -18.51
N LEU A 883 12.00 -27.25 -18.19
CA LEU A 883 11.54 -26.64 -16.94
C LEU A 883 10.01 -26.63 -16.80
N ASN A 884 9.26 -26.31 -17.86
CA ASN A 884 7.78 -26.36 -17.84
C ASN A 884 7.28 -27.78 -17.55
N LYS A 885 7.84 -28.78 -18.24
CA LYS A 885 7.48 -30.18 -17.99
C LYS A 885 7.78 -30.60 -16.55
N MET A 886 8.84 -30.05 -15.95
CA MET A 886 9.15 -30.28 -14.54
C MET A 886 8.12 -29.64 -13.61
N VAL A 887 7.66 -28.43 -13.90
CA VAL A 887 6.56 -27.79 -13.15
C VAL A 887 5.29 -28.64 -13.20
N ASP A 888 4.88 -29.10 -14.39
CA ASP A 888 3.69 -29.95 -14.54
C ASP A 888 3.78 -31.22 -13.69
N ASN A 889 4.96 -31.88 -13.70
CA ASN A 889 5.20 -33.08 -12.90
C ASN A 889 5.19 -32.78 -11.39
N LEU A 890 5.78 -31.67 -10.96
CA LEU A 890 5.78 -31.24 -9.55
C LEU A 890 4.36 -30.90 -9.07
N ASP A 891 3.56 -30.23 -9.89
CA ASP A 891 2.15 -29.93 -9.58
C ASP A 891 1.30 -31.21 -9.54
N GLY A 892 1.61 -32.20 -10.39
CA GLY A 892 1.02 -33.54 -10.31
C GLY A 892 1.29 -34.23 -8.97
N ILE A 893 2.53 -34.15 -8.47
CA ILE A 893 2.92 -34.71 -7.17
C ILE A 893 2.21 -33.97 -6.02
N LEU A 894 2.11 -32.64 -6.08
CA LEU A 894 1.41 -31.83 -5.07
C LEU A 894 -0.07 -32.21 -4.96
N ARG A 895 -0.77 -32.39 -6.10
CA ARG A 895 -2.17 -32.84 -6.10
C ARG A 895 -2.34 -34.23 -5.50
N ALA A 896 -1.41 -35.15 -5.78
CA ALA A 896 -1.43 -36.48 -5.20
C ALA A 896 -1.21 -36.44 -3.67
N LEU A 897 -0.30 -35.59 -3.20
CA LEU A 897 -0.06 -35.35 -1.79
C LEU A 897 -1.29 -34.75 -1.08
N GLU A 898 -1.96 -33.77 -1.69
CA GLU A 898 -3.17 -33.16 -1.13
C GLU A 898 -4.31 -34.17 -1.01
N LYS A 899 -4.51 -35.01 -2.03
CA LYS A 899 -5.47 -36.12 -1.97
C LYS A 899 -5.13 -37.08 -0.84
N TYR A 900 -3.85 -37.40 -0.63
CA TYR A 900 -3.41 -38.23 0.48
C TYR A 900 -3.72 -37.57 1.84
N LEU A 901 -3.41 -36.29 2.03
CA LEU A 901 -3.72 -35.56 3.25
C LEU A 901 -5.24 -35.51 3.53
N GLU A 902 -6.06 -35.35 2.51
CA GLU A 902 -7.52 -35.36 2.64
C GLU A 902 -8.04 -36.71 3.13
N THR A 903 -7.48 -37.84 2.67
CA THR A 903 -7.84 -39.16 3.22
C THR A 903 -7.49 -39.28 4.70
N LYS A 904 -6.41 -38.64 5.16
CA LYS A 904 -6.04 -38.61 6.58
C LYS A 904 -6.97 -37.72 7.41
N ARG A 905 -7.43 -36.60 6.86
CA ARG A 905 -8.44 -35.72 7.50
C ARG A 905 -9.77 -36.41 7.68
N GLN A 906 -10.22 -37.20 6.72
CA GLN A 906 -11.46 -37.97 6.83
C GLN A 906 -11.41 -39.00 7.98
N LEU A 907 -10.25 -39.59 8.25
CA LEU A 907 -10.07 -40.54 9.36
C LEU A 907 -10.08 -39.86 10.73
N PHE A 908 -9.51 -38.66 10.83
CA PHE A 908 -9.53 -37.86 12.05
C PHE A 908 -9.92 -36.41 11.76
N PRO A 909 -11.24 -36.07 11.84
CA PRO A 909 -11.78 -34.78 11.40
C PRO A 909 -11.18 -33.55 12.10
N ARG A 910 -10.51 -33.70 13.25
CA ARG A 910 -9.82 -32.57 13.90
C ARG A 910 -8.64 -32.05 13.07
N PHE A 911 -8.12 -32.83 12.12
CA PHE A 911 -7.07 -32.37 11.20
C PHE A 911 -7.53 -31.29 10.21
N TYR A 912 -8.83 -31.00 10.09
CA TYR A 912 -9.31 -29.83 9.33
C TYR A 912 -8.96 -28.49 10.02
N PHE A 913 -8.60 -28.50 11.31
CA PHE A 913 -8.28 -27.28 12.09
C PHE A 913 -6.78 -26.94 12.13
N ILE A 914 -5.93 -27.67 11.40
CA ILE A 914 -4.48 -27.45 11.35
C ILE A 914 -4.01 -27.29 9.90
N SER A 915 -2.86 -26.64 9.71
CA SER A 915 -2.28 -26.44 8.37
C SER A 915 -1.78 -27.76 7.77
N ASN A 916 -1.54 -27.77 6.44
CA ASN A 916 -0.92 -28.91 5.76
C ASN A 916 0.46 -29.24 6.35
N ASP A 917 1.24 -28.23 6.71
CA ASP A 917 2.58 -28.43 7.28
C ASP A 917 2.53 -29.03 8.69
N ASP A 918 1.63 -28.54 9.56
CA ASP A 918 1.39 -29.13 10.88
C ASP A 918 0.92 -30.59 10.74
N LEU A 919 0.04 -30.87 9.77
CA LEU A 919 -0.46 -32.22 9.51
C LEU A 919 0.66 -33.15 9.02
N LEU A 920 1.53 -32.67 8.12
CA LEU A 920 2.68 -33.41 7.63
C LEU A 920 3.69 -33.68 8.75
N GLU A 921 3.92 -32.74 9.65
CA GLU A 921 4.79 -32.92 10.82
C GLU A 921 4.25 -34.00 11.78
N ILE A 922 2.92 -34.03 11.99
CA ILE A 922 2.25 -35.06 12.80
C ILE A 922 2.37 -36.44 12.14
N LEU A 923 2.11 -36.53 10.82
CA LEU A 923 2.18 -37.79 10.08
C LEU A 923 3.62 -38.30 9.97
N GLY A 924 4.59 -37.41 9.75
CA GLY A 924 6.01 -37.70 9.66
C GLY A 924 6.63 -38.14 10.99
N ASN A 925 6.08 -37.68 12.11
CA ASN A 925 6.52 -38.05 13.46
C ASN A 925 5.61 -39.06 14.17
N SER A 926 4.76 -39.80 13.44
CA SER A 926 3.77 -40.74 13.99
C SER A 926 4.33 -41.75 15.00
N LYS A 927 5.59 -42.17 14.85
CA LYS A 927 6.31 -43.08 15.77
C LYS A 927 6.95 -42.41 16.99
N LYS A 928 6.93 -41.08 17.06
CA LYS A 928 7.51 -40.28 18.16
C LYS A 928 6.45 -39.36 18.78
N PRO A 929 5.53 -39.90 19.61
CA PRO A 929 4.43 -39.12 20.20
C PRO A 929 4.86 -37.90 21.03
N GLN A 930 6.11 -37.88 21.51
CA GLN A 930 6.67 -36.73 22.23
C GLN A 930 6.77 -35.47 21.35
N LEU A 931 7.10 -35.63 20.07
CA LEU A 931 7.20 -34.52 19.12
C LEU A 931 5.81 -34.01 18.72
N ILE A 932 4.77 -34.85 18.82
CA ILE A 932 3.40 -34.47 18.47
C ILE A 932 2.73 -33.63 19.58
N GLN A 933 3.27 -33.63 20.81
CA GLN A 933 2.67 -32.90 21.93
C GLN A 933 2.50 -31.40 21.67
N VAL A 934 3.37 -30.77 20.89
CA VAL A 934 3.26 -29.34 20.53
C VAL A 934 2.00 -29.04 19.71
N HIS A 935 1.49 -30.01 18.94
CA HIS A 935 0.27 -29.84 18.15
C HIS A 935 -1.01 -30.21 18.93
N LEU A 936 -0.91 -30.85 20.12
CA LEU A 936 -2.09 -31.25 20.89
C LEU A 936 -2.96 -30.07 21.32
N LYS A 937 -2.35 -28.93 21.64
CA LYS A 937 -3.07 -27.68 21.95
C LYS A 937 -3.91 -27.19 20.76
N LYS A 938 -3.46 -27.43 19.53
CA LYS A 938 -4.19 -27.07 18.31
C LYS A 938 -5.34 -28.04 18.01
N LEU A 939 -5.21 -29.31 18.41
CA LEU A 939 -6.19 -30.37 18.15
C LEU A 939 -7.27 -30.49 19.23
N PHE A 940 -6.94 -30.19 20.49
CA PHE A 940 -7.82 -30.39 21.65
C PHE A 940 -7.89 -29.14 22.51
N ASP A 941 -9.11 -28.70 22.80
CA ASP A 941 -9.35 -27.57 23.70
C ASP A 941 -8.93 -27.92 25.14
N ASN A 942 -8.16 -27.05 25.78
CA ASN A 942 -7.62 -27.19 27.13
C ASN A 942 -6.79 -28.47 27.42
N VAL A 943 -6.28 -29.18 26.41
CA VAL A 943 -5.25 -30.23 26.59
C VAL A 943 -3.93 -29.71 26.07
N ASN A 944 -3.04 -29.34 26.98
CA ASN A 944 -1.72 -28.84 26.64
C ASN A 944 -0.72 -29.99 26.46
N LYS A 945 -0.75 -30.97 27.37
CA LYS A 945 0.19 -32.09 27.38
C LYS A 945 -0.47 -33.38 27.86
N ILE A 946 0.07 -34.50 27.42
CA ILE A 946 -0.23 -35.82 27.98
C ILE A 946 1.02 -36.38 28.65
N ARG A 947 0.85 -37.05 29.80
CA ARG A 947 1.95 -37.73 30.48
C ARG A 947 2.20 -39.06 29.77
N ILE A 948 3.30 -39.14 29.03
CA ILE A 948 3.72 -40.31 28.26
C ILE A 948 4.81 -41.05 29.03
N ASP A 949 4.53 -42.29 29.41
CA ASP A 949 5.48 -43.23 30.00
C ASP A 949 5.75 -44.39 29.05
N LYS A 950 6.65 -45.30 29.43
CA LYS A 950 6.85 -46.57 28.72
C LYS A 950 6.16 -47.71 29.47
N ASN A 951 5.51 -48.62 28.74
CA ASN A 951 5.01 -49.87 29.32
C ASN A 951 6.14 -50.92 29.45
N ALA A 952 5.81 -52.10 29.98
CA ALA A 952 6.76 -53.20 30.15
C ALA A 952 7.40 -53.71 28.84
N LEU A 953 6.80 -53.38 27.68
CA LEU A 953 7.29 -53.70 26.34
C LEU A 953 8.07 -52.53 25.70
N GLY A 954 8.29 -51.44 26.43
CA GLY A 954 9.02 -50.25 25.94
C GLY A 954 8.21 -49.30 25.05
N LEU A 955 6.93 -49.57 24.80
CA LEU A 955 6.06 -48.73 23.96
C LEU A 955 5.59 -47.49 24.71
N PRO A 956 5.41 -46.34 24.01
CA PRO A 956 4.91 -45.11 24.61
C PRO A 956 3.43 -45.25 24.96
N VAL A 957 3.08 -44.85 26.18
CA VAL A 957 1.74 -45.03 26.74
C VAL A 957 1.34 -43.77 27.50
N ALA A 958 0.15 -43.24 27.20
CA ALA A 958 -0.38 -42.08 27.89
C ALA A 958 -1.16 -42.48 29.17
N LYS A 959 -0.89 -41.75 30.26
CA LYS A 959 -1.41 -42.04 31.61
C LYS A 959 -2.18 -40.90 32.26
N ALA A 960 -2.02 -39.67 31.78
CA ALA A 960 -2.71 -38.51 32.33
C ALA A 960 -2.79 -37.40 31.28
N MET A 961 -3.79 -36.54 31.40
CA MET A 961 -3.90 -35.30 30.63
C MET A 961 -3.69 -34.09 31.52
N ILE A 962 -2.99 -33.09 30.99
CA ILE A 962 -2.58 -31.88 31.70
C ILE A 962 -3.10 -30.68 30.90
N SER A 963 -3.87 -29.84 31.58
CA SER A 963 -4.38 -28.58 31.03
C SER A 963 -3.33 -27.47 31.00
N GLU A 964 -3.62 -26.40 30.26
CA GLU A 964 -2.78 -25.19 30.24
C GLU A 964 -2.66 -24.53 31.61
N ASP A 965 -3.72 -24.59 32.42
CA ASP A 965 -3.73 -24.08 33.80
C ASP A 965 -2.97 -24.96 34.80
N GLY A 966 -2.49 -26.14 34.38
CA GLY A 966 -1.75 -27.09 35.20
C GLY A 966 -2.62 -28.07 35.99
N GLU A 967 -3.94 -28.10 35.77
CA GLU A 967 -4.82 -29.15 36.30
C GLU A 967 -4.56 -30.48 35.58
N CYS A 968 -4.28 -31.53 36.36
CA CYS A 968 -3.90 -32.86 35.87
C CYS A 968 -4.99 -33.89 36.24
N ILE A 969 -5.41 -34.69 35.26
CA ILE A 969 -6.37 -35.78 35.44
C ILE A 969 -5.70 -37.09 35.05
N GLU A 970 -5.53 -37.98 36.02
CA GLU A 970 -4.93 -39.29 35.84
C GLU A 970 -5.94 -40.30 35.27
N TRP A 971 -5.45 -41.16 34.39
CA TRP A 971 -6.25 -42.17 33.72
C TRP A 971 -6.12 -43.51 34.44
N ARG A 972 -7.24 -44.24 34.55
CA ARG A 972 -7.23 -45.61 35.08
C ARG A 972 -6.81 -46.63 34.04
N HIS A 973 -7.14 -46.36 32.78
CA HIS A 973 -6.78 -47.18 31.64
C HIS A 973 -5.76 -46.42 30.79
N ASN A 974 -4.62 -47.07 30.57
CA ASN A 974 -3.49 -46.50 29.86
C ASN A 974 -3.67 -46.72 28.34
N LEU A 975 -3.44 -45.68 27.53
CA LEU A 975 -3.55 -45.77 26.06
C LEU A 975 -2.18 -45.95 25.42
N VAL A 976 -2.02 -46.97 24.58
CA VAL A 976 -0.79 -47.18 23.80
C VAL A 976 -0.77 -46.24 22.59
N LEU A 977 0.32 -45.49 22.41
CA LEU A 977 0.52 -44.51 21.34
C LEU A 977 1.43 -45.08 20.25
N ASP A 978 0.99 -46.16 19.62
CA ASP A 978 1.76 -46.86 18.59
C ASP A 978 0.93 -47.04 17.30
N GLY A 979 1.60 -47.06 16.15
CA GLY A 979 0.96 -47.07 14.83
C GLY A 979 0.61 -45.68 14.28
N PRO A 980 -0.30 -45.60 13.28
CA PRO A 980 -0.64 -44.34 12.60
C PRO A 980 -1.21 -43.28 13.55
N ALA A 981 -0.77 -42.03 13.38
CA ALA A 981 -1.09 -40.91 14.27
C ALA A 981 -2.59 -40.69 14.43
N GLU A 982 -3.33 -40.72 13.32
CA GLU A 982 -4.77 -40.55 13.25
C GLU A 982 -5.54 -41.57 14.09
N VAL A 983 -5.06 -42.82 14.17
CA VAL A 983 -5.75 -43.91 14.86
C VAL A 983 -5.60 -43.76 16.37
N TRP A 984 -4.38 -43.55 16.86
CA TRP A 984 -4.18 -43.39 18.29
C TRP A 984 -4.64 -42.02 18.80
N LEU A 985 -4.68 -40.97 17.97
CA LEU A 985 -5.32 -39.68 18.32
C LEU A 985 -6.84 -39.81 18.49
N LEU A 986 -7.49 -40.63 17.65
CA LEU A 986 -8.91 -40.97 17.82
C LEU A 986 -9.14 -41.80 19.09
N GLY A 987 -8.25 -42.75 19.39
CA GLY A 987 -8.23 -43.49 20.65
C GLY A 987 -8.00 -42.61 21.88
N LEU A 988 -7.17 -41.57 21.74
CA LEU A 988 -6.92 -40.55 22.77
C LEU A 988 -8.20 -39.78 23.09
N GLU A 989 -8.90 -39.30 22.06
CA GLU A 989 -10.18 -38.60 22.23
C GLU A 989 -11.22 -39.48 22.97
N HIS A 990 -11.34 -40.74 22.57
CA HIS A 990 -12.24 -41.68 23.23
C HIS A 990 -11.88 -41.88 24.71
N THR A 991 -10.60 -42.11 25.00
CA THR A 991 -10.09 -42.33 26.36
C THR A 991 -10.35 -41.13 27.26
N MET A 992 -10.15 -39.90 26.74
CA MET A 992 -10.45 -38.67 27.49
C MET A 992 -11.92 -38.59 27.94
N ARG A 993 -12.87 -38.93 27.05
CA ARG A 993 -14.31 -38.92 27.37
C ARG A 993 -14.66 -39.95 28.45
N VAL A 994 -14.13 -41.16 28.34
CA VAL A 994 -14.34 -42.24 29.32
C VAL A 994 -13.81 -41.84 30.70
N VAL A 995 -12.58 -41.34 30.76
CA VAL A 995 -11.96 -40.91 32.03
C VAL A 995 -12.75 -39.78 32.69
N LEU A 996 -13.21 -38.78 31.92
CA LEU A 996 -14.02 -37.69 32.47
C LEU A 996 -15.34 -38.19 33.07
N ARG A 997 -16.02 -39.14 32.40
CA ARG A 997 -17.27 -39.76 32.90
C ARG A 997 -17.04 -40.53 34.19
N GLU A 998 -15.98 -41.35 34.25
CA GLU A 998 -15.62 -42.07 35.47
C GLU A 998 -15.28 -41.12 36.62
N GLN A 999 -14.45 -40.10 36.37
CA GLN A 999 -14.07 -39.09 37.35
C GLN A 999 -15.28 -38.30 37.85
N MET A 1000 -16.29 -38.05 37.01
CA MET A 1000 -17.53 -37.39 37.42
C MET A 1000 -18.31 -38.22 38.45
N ILE A 1001 -18.45 -39.54 38.23
CA ILE A 1001 -19.14 -40.44 39.15
C ILE A 1001 -18.45 -40.42 40.53
N LEU A 1002 -17.12 -40.48 40.53
CA LEU A 1002 -16.34 -40.45 41.76
C LEU A 1002 -16.45 -39.10 42.48
N THR A 1003 -16.35 -37.99 41.73
CA THR A 1003 -16.49 -36.62 42.25
C THR A 1003 -17.84 -36.44 42.95
N ARG A 1004 -18.93 -36.94 42.33
CA ARG A 1004 -20.29 -36.89 42.88
C ARG A 1004 -20.45 -37.78 44.11
N ALA A 1005 -19.88 -38.99 44.08
CA ALA A 1005 -19.91 -39.91 45.22
C ALA A 1005 -19.19 -39.32 46.44
N ALA A 1006 -18.01 -38.71 46.23
CA ALA A 1006 -17.27 -38.00 47.26
C ALA A 1006 -18.07 -36.81 47.82
N LEU A 1007 -18.77 -36.06 46.96
CA LEU A 1007 -19.60 -34.94 47.39
C LEU A 1007 -20.72 -35.35 48.34
N ARG A 1008 -21.32 -36.53 48.12
CA ARG A 1008 -22.36 -37.07 49.00
C ARG A 1008 -21.80 -37.53 50.35
N LYS A 1009 -20.60 -38.13 50.36
CA LYS A 1009 -19.92 -38.61 51.57
C LYS A 1009 -19.38 -37.45 52.42
N CYS A 1010 -18.81 -36.42 51.80
CA CYS A 1010 -18.19 -35.26 52.45
C CYS A 1010 -19.17 -34.11 52.71
N ARG A 1011 -20.38 -34.41 53.23
CA ARG A 1011 -21.46 -33.41 53.39
C ARG A 1011 -21.11 -32.25 54.34
N TYR A 1012 -20.12 -32.44 55.22
CA TYR A 1012 -19.64 -31.46 56.21
C TYR A 1012 -18.16 -31.04 56.03
N GLN A 1013 -17.45 -31.60 55.04
CA GLN A 1013 -16.03 -31.30 54.74
C GLN A 1013 -15.89 -30.75 53.32
N ARG A 1014 -16.60 -29.65 53.04
CA ARG A 1014 -16.68 -29.07 51.69
C ARG A 1014 -15.34 -28.56 51.18
N GLU A 1015 -14.48 -28.06 52.08
CA GLU A 1015 -13.15 -27.55 51.77
C GLU A 1015 -12.22 -28.64 51.20
N GLN A 1016 -12.15 -29.81 51.85
CA GLN A 1016 -11.34 -30.93 51.37
C GLN A 1016 -11.81 -31.44 50.00
N TRP A 1017 -13.13 -31.51 49.80
CA TRP A 1017 -13.69 -31.92 48.51
C TRP A 1017 -13.36 -30.95 47.36
N ILE A 1018 -13.25 -29.64 47.63
CA ILE A 1018 -12.86 -28.67 46.58
C ILE A 1018 -11.37 -28.81 46.22
N ASN A 1019 -10.53 -29.19 47.18
CA ASN A 1019 -9.10 -29.41 46.96
C ASN A 1019 -8.84 -30.65 46.11
N ASP A 1020 -9.52 -31.76 46.43
CA ASP A 1020 -9.19 -33.08 45.89
C ASP A 1020 -9.78 -33.35 44.49
N TRP A 1021 -10.77 -32.56 44.04
CA TRP A 1021 -11.52 -32.84 42.82
C TRP A 1021 -11.34 -31.77 41.72
N PRO A 1022 -11.38 -32.15 40.43
CA PRO A 1022 -11.21 -31.20 39.33
C PRO A 1022 -12.30 -30.12 39.29
N GLY A 1023 -11.94 -28.92 38.83
CA GLY A 1023 -12.81 -27.73 38.93
C GLY A 1023 -14.16 -27.90 38.23
N GLN A 1024 -14.14 -28.29 36.95
CA GLN A 1024 -15.35 -28.43 36.13
C GLN A 1024 -16.25 -29.58 36.61
N LEU A 1025 -15.64 -30.70 37.01
CA LEU A 1025 -16.36 -31.84 37.60
C LEU A 1025 -17.03 -31.44 38.92
N GLY A 1026 -16.32 -30.67 39.76
CA GLY A 1026 -16.83 -30.12 41.01
C GLY A 1026 -18.03 -29.20 40.81
N ILE A 1027 -17.95 -28.23 39.89
CA ILE A 1027 -19.07 -27.33 39.59
C ILE A 1027 -20.30 -28.12 39.14
N THR A 1028 -20.11 -29.05 38.22
CA THR A 1028 -21.21 -29.87 37.67
C THR A 1028 -21.85 -30.74 38.74
N CYS A 1029 -21.04 -31.41 39.57
CA CYS A 1029 -21.55 -32.20 40.69
C CYS A 1029 -22.28 -31.35 41.73
N SER A 1030 -21.82 -30.12 41.98
CA SER A 1030 -22.51 -29.20 42.89
C SER A 1030 -23.89 -28.80 42.37
N LYS A 1031 -24.01 -28.46 41.08
CA LYS A 1031 -25.30 -28.13 40.46
C LYS A 1031 -26.29 -29.28 40.52
N ILE A 1032 -25.83 -30.51 40.24
CA ILE A 1032 -26.66 -31.72 40.37
C ILE A 1032 -27.12 -31.91 41.82
N GLN A 1033 -26.21 -31.71 42.78
CA GLN A 1033 -26.53 -31.86 44.21
C GLN A 1033 -27.51 -30.79 44.69
N TRP A 1034 -27.33 -29.53 44.28
CA TRP A 1034 -28.23 -28.43 44.59
C TRP A 1034 -29.62 -28.66 44.01
N THR A 1035 -29.69 -29.11 42.75
CA THR A 1035 -30.95 -29.47 42.09
C THR A 1035 -31.68 -30.56 42.88
N SER A 1036 -30.98 -31.65 43.23
CA SER A 1036 -31.54 -32.74 44.03
C SER A 1036 -32.00 -32.30 45.42
N ASP A 1037 -31.23 -31.42 46.08
CA ASP A 1037 -31.57 -30.85 47.39
C ASP A 1037 -32.81 -29.94 47.30
N CYS A 1038 -32.95 -29.13 46.23
CA CYS A 1038 -34.12 -28.29 45.99
C CYS A 1038 -35.38 -29.12 45.72
N THR A 1039 -35.33 -30.09 44.79
CA THR A 1039 -36.46 -30.97 44.47
C THR A 1039 -36.94 -31.71 45.72
N ARG A 1040 -36.02 -32.32 46.49
CA ARG A 1040 -36.36 -33.03 47.73
C ARG A 1040 -36.98 -32.10 48.78
N THR A 1041 -36.50 -30.85 48.86
CA THR A 1041 -37.00 -29.87 49.84
C THR A 1041 -38.39 -29.38 49.44
N LEU A 1042 -38.66 -29.15 48.15
CA LEU A 1042 -39.98 -28.78 47.64
C LEU A 1042 -41.02 -29.87 47.92
N CYS A 1043 -40.74 -31.13 47.60
CA CYS A 1043 -41.65 -32.24 47.94
C CYS A 1043 -41.91 -32.34 49.45
N ARG A 1044 -40.91 -32.07 50.29
CA ARG A 1044 -41.07 -32.05 51.75
C ARG A 1044 -41.90 -30.87 52.26
N CYS A 1045 -41.76 -29.69 51.66
CA CYS A 1045 -42.59 -28.52 51.96
C CYS A 1045 -44.05 -28.79 51.60
N GLU A 1046 -44.31 -29.46 50.48
CA GLU A 1046 -45.64 -29.86 50.04
C GLU A 1046 -46.28 -30.88 50.99
N ILE A 1047 -45.56 -31.94 51.37
CA ILE A 1047 -46.06 -32.97 52.30
C ILE A 1047 -46.34 -32.39 53.70
N MET A 1048 -45.48 -31.51 54.22
CA MET A 1048 -45.61 -30.96 55.57
C MET A 1048 -46.49 -29.70 55.64
N LYS A 1049 -46.89 -29.12 54.50
CA LYS A 1049 -47.56 -27.80 54.41
C LYS A 1049 -46.88 -26.69 55.23
N GLU A 1050 -45.57 -26.79 55.45
CA GLU A 1050 -44.78 -25.86 56.25
C GLU A 1050 -43.56 -25.39 55.46
N LYS A 1051 -43.20 -24.10 55.57
CA LYS A 1051 -42.00 -23.51 54.93
C LYS A 1051 -40.68 -23.81 55.67
N LYS A 1052 -40.72 -24.57 56.78
CA LYS A 1052 -39.54 -24.89 57.61
C LYS A 1052 -38.43 -25.64 56.84
N PRO A 1053 -38.71 -26.63 55.96
CA PRO A 1053 -37.67 -27.32 55.19
C PRO A 1053 -36.89 -26.39 54.26
N MET A 1054 -37.57 -25.43 53.61
CA MET A 1054 -36.93 -24.44 52.75
C MET A 1054 -36.02 -23.48 53.54
N LYS A 1055 -36.44 -23.08 54.75
CA LYS A 1055 -35.58 -22.31 55.67
C LYS A 1055 -34.30 -23.07 56.06
N LYS A 1056 -34.39 -24.40 56.25
CA LYS A 1056 -33.23 -25.25 56.53
C LYS A 1056 -32.29 -25.35 55.32
N LEU A 1057 -32.84 -25.48 54.10
CA LEU A 1057 -32.05 -25.50 52.86
C LEU A 1057 -31.29 -24.18 52.66
N ARG A 1058 -31.97 -23.03 52.84
CA ARG A 1058 -31.36 -21.69 52.82
C ARG A 1058 -30.20 -21.57 53.81
N LYS A 1059 -30.38 -22.04 55.05
CA LYS A 1059 -29.32 -22.01 56.07
C LYS A 1059 -28.11 -22.86 55.66
N LYS A 1060 -28.35 -24.03 55.07
CA LYS A 1060 -27.29 -24.91 54.55
C LYS A 1060 -26.53 -24.27 53.38
N GLN A 1061 -27.24 -23.61 52.47
CA GLN A 1061 -26.63 -22.89 51.34
C GLN A 1061 -25.75 -21.73 51.80
N ASN A 1062 -26.22 -20.94 52.78
CA ASN A 1062 -25.43 -19.88 53.39
C ASN A 1062 -24.18 -20.42 54.11
N GLN A 1063 -24.28 -21.59 54.74
CA GLN A 1063 -23.12 -22.23 55.37
C GLN A 1063 -22.04 -22.62 54.35
N ILE A 1064 -22.44 -23.18 53.19
CA ILE A 1064 -21.52 -23.50 52.09
C ILE A 1064 -20.84 -22.23 51.56
N LEU A 1065 -21.59 -21.14 51.39
CA LEU A 1065 -21.05 -19.84 50.99
C LEU A 1065 -20.06 -19.27 52.00
N SER A 1066 -20.35 -19.38 53.31
CA SER A 1066 -19.40 -18.97 54.35
C SER A 1066 -18.10 -19.78 54.30
N THR A 1067 -18.17 -21.09 54.03
CA THR A 1067 -16.97 -21.92 53.83
C THR A 1067 -16.17 -21.47 52.60
N LEU A 1068 -16.83 -21.22 51.47
CA LEU A 1068 -16.17 -20.73 50.25
C LEU A 1068 -15.53 -19.35 50.44
N GLN A 1069 -16.22 -18.45 51.13
CA GLN A 1069 -15.70 -17.11 51.47
C GLN A 1069 -14.47 -17.22 52.39
N MET A 1070 -14.48 -18.15 53.35
CA MET A 1070 -13.33 -18.41 54.21
C MET A 1070 -12.14 -18.96 53.40
N MET A 1071 -12.36 -19.91 52.48
CA MET A 1071 -11.32 -20.44 51.61
C MET A 1071 -10.74 -19.37 50.68
N SER A 1072 -11.58 -18.49 50.14
CA SER A 1072 -11.14 -17.38 49.28
C SER A 1072 -10.23 -16.36 49.99
N ARG A 1073 -10.29 -16.31 51.33
CA ARG A 1073 -9.44 -15.45 52.17
C ARG A 1073 -8.13 -16.13 52.59
N LYS A 1074 -7.99 -17.44 52.42
CA LYS A 1074 -6.75 -18.19 52.69
C LYS A 1074 -5.76 -18.06 51.53
N GLU A 1075 -4.47 -18.25 51.81
CA GLU A 1075 -3.47 -18.42 50.76
C GLU A 1075 -3.63 -19.79 50.09
N ILE A 1076 -4.28 -19.80 48.94
CA ILE A 1076 -4.50 -20.99 48.11
C ILE A 1076 -3.81 -20.85 46.75
N THR A 1077 -3.47 -21.99 46.14
CA THR A 1077 -2.84 -22.06 44.81
C THR A 1077 -3.70 -21.38 43.74
N LYS A 1078 -3.08 -20.92 42.65
CA LYS A 1078 -3.76 -20.22 41.55
C LYS A 1078 -4.95 -21.03 41.00
N ILE A 1079 -4.76 -22.32 40.76
CA ILE A 1079 -5.80 -23.25 40.28
C ILE A 1079 -6.94 -23.35 41.30
N LEU A 1080 -6.61 -23.57 42.58
CA LEU A 1080 -7.62 -23.70 43.63
C LEU A 1080 -8.41 -22.40 43.83
N ARG A 1081 -7.77 -21.24 43.67
CA ARG A 1081 -8.43 -19.93 43.70
C ARG A 1081 -9.44 -19.78 42.57
N CYS A 1082 -9.10 -20.22 41.36
CA CYS A 1082 -10.03 -20.26 40.24
C CYS A 1082 -11.23 -21.17 40.53
N LYS A 1083 -11.00 -22.38 41.08
CA LYS A 1083 -12.08 -23.31 41.48
C LYS A 1083 -13.03 -22.70 42.51
N VAL A 1084 -12.48 -22.09 43.56
CA VAL A 1084 -13.26 -21.47 44.65
C VAL A 1084 -14.07 -20.29 44.12
N ASN A 1085 -13.48 -19.40 43.32
CA ASN A 1085 -14.18 -18.26 42.74
C ASN A 1085 -15.33 -18.69 41.83
N ALA A 1086 -15.09 -19.68 40.96
CA ALA A 1086 -16.13 -20.21 40.07
C ALA A 1086 -17.28 -20.85 40.88
N LEU A 1087 -16.98 -21.63 41.92
CA LEU A 1087 -18.00 -22.18 42.81
C LEU A 1087 -18.74 -21.09 43.59
N CYS A 1088 -18.05 -20.05 44.09
CA CYS A 1088 -18.68 -18.92 44.78
C CYS A 1088 -19.81 -18.30 43.94
N VAL A 1089 -19.53 -17.96 42.69
CA VAL A 1089 -20.52 -17.33 41.79
C VAL A 1089 -21.74 -18.23 41.61
N ILE A 1090 -21.50 -19.53 41.39
CA ILE A 1090 -22.57 -20.52 41.18
C ILE A 1090 -23.40 -20.68 42.46
N GLU A 1091 -22.77 -20.81 43.63
CA GLU A 1091 -23.47 -20.99 44.90
C GLU A 1091 -24.23 -19.73 45.37
N ILE A 1092 -23.78 -18.53 44.99
CA ILE A 1092 -24.49 -17.26 45.22
C ILE A 1092 -25.81 -17.25 44.43
N HIS A 1093 -25.74 -17.58 43.14
CA HIS A 1093 -26.93 -17.70 42.31
C HIS A 1093 -27.89 -18.77 42.84
N SER A 1094 -27.37 -19.93 43.23
CA SER A 1094 -28.13 -21.01 43.87
C SER A 1094 -28.86 -20.55 45.14
N ARG A 1095 -28.21 -19.73 45.99
CA ARG A 1095 -28.84 -19.10 47.16
C ARG A 1095 -29.97 -18.15 46.75
N ASP A 1096 -29.73 -17.26 45.80
CA ASP A 1096 -30.73 -16.28 45.36
C ASP A 1096 -31.97 -16.92 44.80
N THR A 1097 -31.81 -18.05 44.11
CA THR A 1097 -32.92 -18.85 43.61
C THR A 1097 -33.69 -19.51 44.76
N VAL A 1098 -33.00 -20.07 45.76
CA VAL A 1098 -33.65 -20.59 46.98
C VAL A 1098 -34.36 -19.48 47.78
N ASP A 1099 -33.81 -18.27 47.84
CA ASP A 1099 -34.41 -17.12 48.51
C ASP A 1099 -35.67 -16.63 47.80
N ARG A 1100 -35.67 -16.63 46.46
CA ARG A 1100 -36.87 -16.37 45.64
C ARG A 1100 -37.95 -17.43 45.89
N MET A 1101 -37.58 -18.71 45.87
CA MET A 1101 -38.50 -19.82 46.17
C MET A 1101 -39.10 -19.73 47.58
N TYR A 1102 -38.31 -19.33 48.58
CA TYR A 1102 -38.78 -19.14 49.96
C TYR A 1102 -39.78 -17.99 50.12
N LYS A 1103 -39.57 -16.88 49.42
CA LYS A 1103 -40.44 -15.69 49.47
C LYS A 1103 -41.80 -15.92 48.79
N MET A 1104 -41.82 -16.63 47.66
CA MET A 1104 -43.02 -16.81 46.83
C MET A 1104 -44.03 -17.81 47.38
N GLY A 1105 -43.60 -18.81 48.15
CA GLY A 1105 -44.46 -19.40 49.17
C GLY A 1105 -45.69 -20.21 48.75
N ASP A 1106 -45.71 -20.87 47.58
CA ASP A 1106 -46.80 -21.75 47.14
C ASP A 1106 -46.31 -23.09 46.56
N SER A 1107 -47.22 -24.06 46.48
CA SER A 1107 -47.04 -25.48 46.13
C SER A 1107 -46.48 -25.73 44.72
N ALA A 1108 -45.87 -26.90 44.54
CA ALA A 1108 -45.04 -27.30 43.40
C ALA A 1108 -45.74 -27.42 42.02
N GLN A 1109 -47.01 -27.01 41.89
CA GLN A 1109 -47.81 -27.23 40.66
C GLN A 1109 -48.30 -25.96 39.95
N HIS A 1110 -48.19 -24.76 40.52
CA HIS A 1110 -48.63 -23.54 39.83
C HIS A 1110 -47.66 -22.39 40.01
N HIS A 1111 -46.58 -22.37 39.21
CA HIS A 1111 -46.06 -21.15 38.60
C HIS A 1111 -44.99 -21.46 37.55
N ASN A 1112 -45.05 -20.73 36.43
CA ASN A 1112 -43.98 -20.54 35.45
C ASN A 1112 -42.69 -20.13 36.17
N GLY A 1113 -41.85 -21.11 36.50
CA GLY A 1113 -40.50 -20.89 37.00
C GLY A 1113 -39.64 -20.33 35.89
N GLY A 1114 -39.39 -19.02 35.91
CA GLY A 1114 -38.45 -18.38 35.01
C GLY A 1114 -37.10 -19.13 34.97
N ALA A 1115 -36.73 -19.55 33.76
CA ALA A 1115 -35.41 -20.00 33.29
C ALA A 1115 -34.37 -20.31 34.38
N THR A 1116 -34.37 -21.51 34.94
CA THR A 1116 -33.24 -22.05 35.72
C THR A 1116 -32.91 -23.46 35.22
N ILE A 1117 -31.64 -23.72 34.90
CA ILE A 1117 -31.19 -25.00 34.33
C ILE A 1117 -31.12 -26.07 35.43
N ILE A 1118 -31.93 -27.13 35.31
CA ILE A 1118 -31.97 -28.28 36.23
C ILE A 1118 -31.04 -29.37 35.69
N PHE A 1119 -30.17 -29.92 36.53
CA PHE A 1119 -29.29 -31.05 36.17
C PHE A 1119 -29.76 -32.32 36.89
N THR A 1120 -30.11 -33.37 36.13
CA THR A 1120 -30.43 -34.69 36.68
C THR A 1120 -29.34 -35.69 36.29
N GLY A 1121 -28.81 -36.44 37.26
CA GLY A 1121 -27.77 -37.45 36.98
C GLY A 1121 -28.32 -38.85 37.16
N ASN A 1122 -28.26 -39.68 36.10
CA ASN A 1122 -28.66 -41.09 36.14
C ASN A 1122 -27.49 -41.96 36.64
N GLU A 1123 -27.67 -42.60 37.79
CA GLU A 1123 -26.60 -43.35 38.48
C GLU A 1123 -26.26 -44.70 37.85
N LYS A 1124 -27.15 -45.27 37.02
CA LYS A 1124 -26.89 -46.53 36.31
C LYS A 1124 -26.08 -46.32 35.03
N SER A 1125 -26.21 -45.16 34.38
CA SER A 1125 -25.45 -44.82 33.18
C SER A 1125 -24.25 -43.91 33.46
N GLY A 1126 -24.18 -43.19 34.59
CA GLY A 1126 -23.12 -42.20 34.80
C GLY A 1126 -23.21 -40.99 33.87
N SER A 1127 -24.36 -40.78 33.21
CA SER A 1127 -24.63 -39.62 32.35
C SER A 1127 -25.29 -38.48 33.13
N CYS A 1128 -24.94 -37.24 32.79
CA CYS A 1128 -25.55 -36.03 33.35
C CYS A 1128 -26.54 -35.43 32.34
N ASN A 1129 -27.83 -35.59 32.57
CA ASN A 1129 -28.85 -35.07 31.68
C ASN A 1129 -29.20 -33.64 32.08
N ARG A 1130 -29.20 -32.71 31.12
CA ARG A 1130 -29.81 -31.40 31.29
C ARG A 1130 -31.32 -31.59 31.24
N VAL A 1131 -32.01 -31.24 32.32
CA VAL A 1131 -33.47 -31.10 32.29
C VAL A 1131 -33.75 -29.61 32.16
N SER A 1132 -34.10 -29.19 30.96
CA SER A 1132 -34.87 -27.96 30.81
C SER A 1132 -36.27 -28.27 31.31
N LEU A 1133 -36.82 -27.47 32.22
CA LEU A 1133 -38.27 -27.40 32.39
C LEU A 1133 -38.84 -26.77 31.12
N VAL A 1134 -38.98 -27.60 30.10
CA VAL A 1134 -40.14 -27.64 29.23
C VAL A 1134 -40.55 -29.11 29.30
N CYS A 1135 -41.37 -29.43 30.29
CA CYS A 1135 -42.19 -30.63 30.19
C CYS A 1135 -43.38 -30.22 29.33
N ASP A 1136 -43.35 -30.54 28.04
CA ASP A 1136 -44.52 -31.19 27.46
C ASP A 1136 -44.50 -32.63 27.97
N GLU A 1137 -45.63 -33.09 28.49
CA GLU A 1137 -45.83 -34.43 29.01
C GLU A 1137 -45.78 -35.47 27.87
N ASN A 1138 -45.23 -36.67 28.18
CA ASN A 1138 -45.31 -37.95 27.45
C ASN A 1138 -44.18 -38.31 26.45
N GLU A 1139 -43.17 -39.06 26.91
CA GLU A 1139 -42.64 -40.25 26.20
C GLU A 1139 -41.69 -41.08 27.12
N PRO A 1140 -41.84 -42.42 27.23
CA PRO A 1140 -40.89 -43.28 27.93
C PRO A 1140 -39.76 -43.74 26.96
N PRO A 1141 -38.55 -44.10 27.44
CA PRO A 1141 -37.49 -44.56 26.57
C PRO A 1141 -37.62 -46.07 26.29
N THR A 1142 -37.71 -46.46 25.01
CA THR A 1142 -37.54 -47.84 24.53
C THR A 1142 -36.27 -47.95 23.68
N ASP A 1143 -35.49 -48.99 23.95
CA ASP A 1143 -34.33 -49.47 23.17
C ASP A 1143 -34.74 -49.86 21.74
N GLY A 1144 -33.93 -49.46 20.75
CA GLY A 1144 -34.01 -49.88 19.35
C GLY A 1144 -32.92 -49.20 18.53
N GLY A 1145 -32.05 -49.99 17.89
CA GLY A 1145 -30.80 -49.52 17.27
C GLY A 1145 -30.93 -48.82 15.91
N GLU A 1146 -29.79 -48.27 15.51
CA GLU A 1146 -29.42 -47.55 14.26
C GLU A 1146 -29.39 -46.02 14.36
N ARG A 1147 -28.20 -45.49 14.05
CA ARG A 1147 -27.64 -44.23 14.55
C ARG A 1147 -27.72 -43.14 13.48
N GLY A 1148 -28.57 -42.14 13.70
CA GLY A 1148 -28.44 -40.78 13.19
C GLY A 1148 -28.10 -39.85 14.36
N ASP A 1149 -26.90 -39.29 14.36
CA ASP A 1149 -26.33 -38.51 15.47
C ASP A 1149 -27.03 -37.14 15.65
N CYS A 1150 -28.14 -37.14 16.40
CA CYS A 1150 -28.65 -35.96 17.10
C CYS A 1150 -28.88 -36.22 18.60
N CYS A 1151 -28.22 -37.25 19.12
CA CYS A 1151 -27.92 -37.38 20.54
C CYS A 1151 -26.55 -36.73 20.76
N THR A 1152 -26.50 -35.45 21.15
CA THR A 1152 -25.30 -35.01 21.88
C THR A 1152 -25.34 -35.72 23.23
N PRO A 1153 -24.43 -36.67 23.51
CA PRO A 1153 -24.36 -37.26 24.83
C PRO A 1153 -24.00 -36.13 25.79
N ALA A 1154 -24.39 -36.26 27.06
CA ALA A 1154 -23.87 -35.46 28.16
C ALA A 1154 -22.33 -35.28 28.15
N ASP A 1155 -21.63 -36.18 27.43
CA ASP A 1155 -20.20 -36.22 27.23
C ASP A 1155 -19.65 -35.09 26.32
N GLU A 1156 -20.43 -34.50 25.40
CA GLU A 1156 -19.98 -33.34 24.59
C GLU A 1156 -20.04 -32.01 25.36
N TRP A 1157 -20.93 -31.91 26.34
CA TRP A 1157 -21.02 -30.72 27.20
C TRP A 1157 -19.80 -30.60 28.13
N PHE A 1158 -19.15 -31.73 28.46
CA PHE A 1158 -17.91 -31.74 29.24
C PHE A 1158 -16.72 -31.09 28.54
N LEU A 1159 -16.67 -31.17 27.20
CA LEU A 1159 -15.60 -30.61 26.39
C LEU A 1159 -15.92 -29.17 25.93
N ARG A 1160 -17.18 -28.83 25.63
CA ARG A 1160 -17.55 -27.47 25.17
C ARG A 1160 -17.83 -26.45 26.27
N ALA A 1161 -18.21 -26.88 27.48
CA ALA A 1161 -18.53 -25.95 28.58
C ALA A 1161 -17.33 -25.59 29.48
N ALA A 1162 -16.10 -25.86 29.03
CA ALA A 1162 -14.89 -25.74 29.83
C ALA A 1162 -14.30 -24.30 29.97
N PRO A 1163 -14.68 -23.27 29.18
CA PRO A 1163 -14.29 -21.89 29.54
C PRO A 1163 -15.40 -20.82 29.57
N CYS A 1164 -16.59 -21.06 29.00
CA CYS A 1164 -17.48 -19.93 28.64
C CYS A 1164 -18.23 -19.20 29.77
N TRP A 1165 -18.13 -19.61 31.04
CA TRP A 1165 -18.77 -18.87 32.14
C TRP A 1165 -17.82 -18.35 33.22
N ALA A 1166 -16.51 -18.55 33.09
CA ALA A 1166 -15.53 -18.07 34.08
C ALA A 1166 -14.48 -17.07 33.54
N LEU A 1167 -14.37 -16.86 32.22
CA LEU A 1167 -13.26 -16.09 31.64
C LEU A 1167 -13.63 -14.82 30.86
N ARG A 1168 -14.91 -14.39 30.84
CA ARG A 1168 -15.31 -13.07 30.29
C ARG A 1168 -15.50 -11.98 31.36
N ALA A 1169 -14.77 -12.07 32.47
CA ALA A 1169 -14.69 -11.02 33.49
C ALA A 1169 -13.22 -10.68 33.81
N ARG A 1170 -12.46 -10.23 32.81
CA ARG A 1170 -11.22 -9.47 33.02
C ARG A 1170 -11.08 -8.38 31.96
N ARG A 1171 -11.60 -7.21 32.28
CA ARG A 1171 -10.95 -5.88 32.24
C ARG A 1171 -12.00 -4.83 32.56
N GLY A 1172 -12.06 -4.45 33.84
CA GLY A 1172 -12.89 -3.37 34.36
C GLY A 1172 -12.62 -3.25 35.87
N PRO A 1173 -12.41 -2.04 36.42
CA PRO A 1173 -11.95 -1.86 37.79
C PRO A 1173 -13.09 -2.13 38.77
N ILE A 1174 -13.06 -3.28 39.46
CA ILE A 1174 -13.91 -3.52 40.63
C ILE A 1174 -13.10 -3.11 41.86
N HIS A 1175 -13.04 -1.79 42.06
CA HIS A 1175 -12.55 -1.17 43.29
C HIS A 1175 -13.57 -0.16 43.83
N THR A 1176 -14.87 -0.50 43.81
CA THR A 1176 -15.92 0.35 44.40
C THR A 1176 -17.22 -0.45 44.62
N ALA A 1177 -17.23 -1.37 45.57
CA ALA A 1177 -18.47 -1.94 46.14
C ALA A 1177 -18.24 -2.71 47.45
N ILE A 1178 -17.32 -2.24 48.29
CA ILE A 1178 -17.23 -2.65 49.71
C ILE A 1178 -17.24 -1.37 50.54
N ALA A 1179 -18.39 -0.72 50.55
CA ALA A 1179 -18.77 0.32 51.52
C ALA A 1179 -20.28 0.57 51.34
N ASN A 1180 -21.08 -0.33 51.93
CA ASN A 1180 -22.38 -0.09 52.59
C ASN A 1180 -23.01 -1.41 53.01
#